data_AF-A0A811N878-F1
#
_entry.id   AF-A0A811N878-F1
#
_cell.length_a   1.000
_cell.length_b   1.000
_cell.length_c   1.000
_cell.angle_alpha   90.00
_cell.angle_beta   90.00
_cell.angle_gamma   90.00
#
_symmetry.space_group_name_H-M   'P 1'
#
loop_
_entity.id
_entity.type
_entity.pdbx_description
1 polymer ?
#
loop_
_entity_poly.entity_id
_entity_poly.type
_entity_poly.pdbx_seq_one_letter_code
_entity_poly.pdbx_strand_id
1 'polypeptide(L)'
;MGSAGILAVCQAFGRLLQRRRKQGEESGGAAAADLGYKGLGLMLLDYNLGEIGMVISTSFLLELPIILSHLNPFYMKSKAEVSQVEDSIRKLQQEINSAQLNATRLNEEERKLSEELQGIIKNIGDIGKEIEEDGRRFNQLKCQIDDLRRRQHDKDSLPCVVCFDAATGSDCWSVAIDYALGRLLDAFIVSCHKDSLVLRECAKEANYRNLQIIIYDFAKPRVEIPDHLLPSTPHPTVLSVIHSENLTILNVLVVQRIRNLKEVYASDGCKMFCRGPVQTTIPPNGNWRAGRLCTSLEEKITEMEQEATEIRQINSERLDRKRKLVADRESIDLELRRLKKKRENEELNLERKKAQLDETKKNSIDNSHAAAVDTSELVAEMMQVKENIGNQELALQKINLELTDALQEENNRRASYKDFIESANARNISALCFPVLAGPFSSNVEAYLDAFQARLAHAGRLSPDQQAQLFTGGLPDHIRVDVELHDPRDLQQAMRLARAYERRNGPQQLALPAPPARPRRRALTAATASSSASAVEYFEKASTICAESEVQALGGVDGSIEQLSARITKLKQKVQQESRRYTETIDDLRALHDKKGQKILRKQQMYTGFRDKLNACQKALDLQWKKFQRNTGLLKRQLTWLFNEHLGKKGISGHINVDYKNEVLSVEKAPFRAMDEFDVFMDAVSRKISLGTLVEFVVEQGSQWIFITPHDISMVKAGDRIKKQQMATPRG
;
A
#
# COMPACT_ATOMS: atom_id res chain seq x y z
N MET A 1 -82.89 -34.44 -22.81
CA MET A 1 -83.61 -33.23 -22.37
C MET A 1 -82.99 -32.64 -21.10
N GLY A 2 -81.71 -32.22 -21.11
CA GLY A 2 -80.98 -31.89 -19.87
C GLY A 2 -80.16 -30.60 -19.86
N SER A 3 -80.22 -29.77 -20.91
CA SER A 3 -79.41 -28.55 -21.00
C SER A 3 -80.18 -27.24 -20.76
N ALA A 4 -81.51 -27.26 -20.77
CA ALA A 4 -82.33 -26.05 -20.59
C ALA A 4 -82.63 -25.70 -19.12
N GLY A 5 -82.65 -26.68 -18.21
CA GLY A 5 -82.96 -26.46 -16.79
C GLY A 5 -81.82 -25.80 -15.99
N ILE A 6 -80.57 -26.14 -16.32
CA ILE A 6 -79.38 -25.66 -15.59
C ILE A 6 -79.11 -24.17 -15.91
N LEU A 7 -79.36 -23.74 -17.15
CA LEU A 7 -79.18 -22.35 -17.56
C LEU A 7 -80.17 -21.38 -16.86
N ALA A 8 -81.39 -21.84 -16.57
CA ALA A 8 -82.43 -21.05 -15.90
C ALA A 8 -82.13 -20.84 -14.40
N VAL A 9 -81.54 -21.84 -13.74
CA VAL A 9 -81.15 -21.76 -12.32
C VAL A 9 -79.94 -20.83 -12.14
N CYS A 10 -78.95 -20.89 -13.04
CA CYS A 10 -77.79 -20.00 -13.00
C CYS A 10 -78.15 -18.52 -13.25
N GLN A 11 -79.12 -18.24 -14.14
CA GLN A 11 -79.58 -16.86 -14.39
C GLN A 11 -80.46 -16.27 -13.28
N ALA A 12 -81.14 -17.11 -12.48
CA ALA A 12 -81.91 -16.68 -11.32
C ALA A 12 -81.00 -16.39 -10.10
N PHE A 13 -79.96 -17.20 -9.90
CA PHE A 13 -79.00 -17.03 -8.80
C PHE A 13 -78.11 -15.78 -8.97
N GLY A 14 -77.73 -15.45 -10.22
CA GLY A 14 -76.97 -14.24 -10.55
C GLY A 14 -77.70 -12.93 -10.24
N ARG A 15 -79.04 -12.87 -10.38
CA ARG A 15 -79.84 -11.68 -10.06
C ARG A 15 -80.08 -11.49 -8.56
N LEU A 16 -80.03 -12.57 -7.78
CA LEU A 16 -80.21 -12.53 -6.32
C LEU A 16 -78.95 -12.02 -5.60
N LEU A 17 -77.75 -12.37 -6.10
CA LEU A 17 -76.46 -11.95 -5.55
C LEU A 17 -76.12 -10.48 -5.84
N GLN A 18 -76.59 -9.91 -6.95
CA GLN A 18 -76.43 -8.47 -7.24
C GLN A 18 -77.31 -7.56 -6.36
N ARG A 19 -78.39 -8.06 -5.75
CA ARG A 19 -79.23 -7.28 -4.81
C ARG A 19 -78.67 -7.22 -3.38
N ARG A 20 -77.84 -8.18 -2.95
CA ARG A 20 -77.19 -8.15 -1.61
C ARG A 20 -75.92 -7.31 -1.54
N ARG A 21 -75.28 -6.99 -2.68
CA ARG A 21 -74.04 -6.21 -2.72
C ARG A 21 -74.22 -4.68 -2.57
N LYS A 22 -75.46 -4.19 -2.43
CA LYS A 22 -75.81 -2.75 -2.31
C LYS A 22 -76.30 -2.31 -0.91
N GLN A 23 -76.21 -3.15 0.12
CA GLN A 23 -76.73 -2.84 1.48
C GLN A 23 -75.75 -3.15 2.62
N GLY A 24 -74.44 -3.18 2.35
CA GLY A 24 -73.43 -3.51 3.37
C GLY A 24 -72.21 -2.59 3.34
N GLU A 25 -72.42 -1.28 3.20
CA GLU A 25 -71.47 -0.26 3.63
C GLU A 25 -72.07 0.37 4.89
N GLU A 26 -71.54 0.05 6.09
CA GLU A 26 -71.50 0.94 7.27
C GLU A 26 -70.98 0.18 8.51
N SER A 27 -69.93 0.73 9.14
CA SER A 27 -69.36 0.42 10.48
C SER A 27 -68.75 -0.98 10.68
N GLY A 28 -67.60 -1.23 11.32
CA GLY A 28 -66.74 -0.44 12.20
C GLY A 28 -66.23 -1.37 13.31
N GLY A 29 -64.91 -1.57 13.39
CA GLY A 29 -64.17 -1.79 14.66
C GLY A 29 -64.33 -3.09 15.48
N ALA A 30 -63.23 -3.85 15.51
CA ALA A 30 -62.54 -4.41 16.69
C ALA A 30 -63.10 -5.63 17.49
N ALA A 31 -62.17 -6.57 17.65
CA ALA A 31 -61.85 -7.37 18.85
C ALA A 31 -62.32 -8.84 18.94
N ALA A 32 -61.39 -9.62 19.52
CA ALA A 32 -61.52 -10.93 20.15
C ALA A 32 -61.39 -12.18 19.27
N ALA A 33 -60.14 -12.62 19.13
CA ALA A 33 -59.81 -14.04 19.25
C ALA A 33 -60.21 -14.52 20.66
N ASP A 34 -60.91 -15.65 20.77
CA ASP A 34 -60.40 -16.88 21.40
C ASP A 34 -61.49 -17.97 21.47
N LEU A 35 -61.04 -19.23 21.46
CA LEU A 35 -61.72 -20.42 22.01
C LEU A 35 -63.00 -20.97 21.31
N GLY A 36 -62.76 -22.05 20.58
CA GLY A 36 -63.14 -23.35 21.15
C GLY A 36 -64.54 -23.85 20.84
N TYR A 37 -64.63 -24.61 19.75
CA TYR A 37 -65.63 -25.65 19.51
C TYR A 37 -66.13 -26.34 20.78
N LYS A 38 -67.38 -26.06 21.16
CA LYS A 38 -68.32 -27.01 21.78
C LYS A 38 -69.68 -26.34 21.96
N GLY A 39 -70.71 -26.90 21.31
CA GLY A 39 -72.10 -26.70 21.72
C GLY A 39 -72.97 -25.91 20.75
N LEU A 40 -73.28 -26.48 19.59
CA LEU A 40 -74.57 -26.26 18.92
C LEU A 40 -75.14 -27.61 18.44
N GLY A 41 -75.26 -28.54 19.39
CA GLY A 41 -76.29 -29.56 19.35
C GLY A 41 -77.50 -29.04 20.13
N LEU A 42 -78.69 -29.22 19.54
CA LEU A 42 -80.04 -28.89 20.05
C LEU A 42 -80.53 -27.44 19.84
N MET A 43 -81.20 -27.22 18.71
CA MET A 43 -82.67 -27.10 18.67
C MET A 43 -83.16 -26.84 17.24
N LEU A 44 -83.55 -27.91 16.54
CA LEU A 44 -84.59 -27.86 15.51
C LEU A 44 -85.43 -29.14 15.65
N LEU A 45 -86.40 -29.12 16.56
CA LEU A 45 -87.64 -29.85 16.37
C LEU A 45 -88.56 -28.90 15.61
N ASP A 46 -88.83 -29.21 14.35
CA ASP A 46 -90.18 -29.49 13.85
C ASP A 46 -90.25 -29.47 12.31
N TYR A 47 -90.97 -30.46 11.78
CA TYR A 47 -91.46 -30.66 10.41
C TYR A 47 -90.54 -31.26 9.31
N ASN A 48 -90.68 -32.58 9.17
CA ASN A 48 -90.92 -33.37 7.94
C ASN A 48 -90.55 -32.75 6.57
N LEU A 49 -89.51 -33.30 5.94
CA LEU A 49 -89.33 -33.35 4.48
C LEU A 49 -88.90 -34.77 4.07
N GLY A 50 -89.85 -35.70 4.18
CA GLY A 50 -89.68 -37.13 3.85
C GLY A 50 -89.73 -37.49 2.36
N GLU A 51 -89.72 -36.53 1.42
CA GLU A 51 -89.89 -36.85 -0.02
C GLU A 51 -88.82 -36.30 -0.97
N ILE A 52 -87.81 -35.58 -0.49
CA ILE A 52 -86.69 -35.11 -1.35
C ILE A 52 -85.44 -36.02 -1.19
N GLY A 53 -85.41 -36.89 -0.19
CA GLY A 53 -84.27 -37.74 0.15
C GLY A 53 -84.07 -38.99 -0.70
N MET A 54 -85.03 -39.42 -1.52
CA MET A 54 -84.88 -40.66 -2.31
C MET A 54 -84.50 -40.47 -3.79
N VAL A 55 -84.75 -39.31 -4.41
CA VAL A 55 -84.49 -39.12 -5.85
C VAL A 55 -83.07 -38.62 -6.14
N ILE A 56 -82.41 -38.01 -5.16
CA ILE A 56 -81.03 -37.50 -5.31
C ILE A 56 -79.97 -38.58 -4.98
N SER A 57 -80.35 -39.65 -4.27
CA SER A 57 -79.41 -40.71 -3.87
C SER A 57 -79.15 -41.74 -4.97
N THR A 58 -80.14 -42.08 -5.81
CA THR A 58 -80.01 -43.15 -6.82
C THR A 58 -79.36 -42.72 -8.13
N SER A 59 -79.40 -41.41 -8.47
CA SER A 59 -78.77 -40.89 -9.70
C SER A 59 -77.26 -40.61 -9.53
N PHE A 60 -76.81 -40.31 -8.30
CA PHE A 60 -75.38 -40.05 -8.02
C PHE A 60 -74.56 -41.32 -7.72
N LEU A 61 -75.19 -42.39 -7.21
CA LEU A 61 -74.49 -43.63 -6.86
C LEU A 61 -74.19 -44.55 -8.06
N LEU A 62 -74.78 -44.32 -9.24
CA LEU A 62 -74.51 -45.10 -10.46
C LEU A 62 -73.46 -44.45 -11.39
N GLU A 63 -73.11 -43.18 -11.22
CA GLU A 63 -72.09 -42.49 -12.04
C GLU A 63 -70.70 -42.39 -11.35
N LEU A 64 -70.64 -42.54 -10.03
CA LEU A 64 -69.39 -42.52 -9.25
C LEU A 64 -68.33 -43.55 -9.69
N PRO A 65 -68.67 -44.82 -10.02
CA PRO A 65 -67.69 -45.82 -10.46
C PRO A 65 -67.09 -45.53 -11.85
N ILE A 66 -67.84 -44.86 -12.72
CA ILE A 66 -67.43 -44.51 -14.10
C ILE A 66 -66.50 -43.29 -14.08
N ILE A 67 -66.76 -42.32 -13.21
CA ILE A 67 -65.91 -41.14 -13.03
C ILE A 67 -64.57 -41.53 -12.40
N LEU A 68 -64.56 -42.45 -11.42
CA LEU A 68 -63.34 -43.00 -10.80
C LEU A 68 -62.48 -43.83 -11.78
N SER A 69 -63.08 -44.60 -12.68
CA SER A 69 -62.33 -45.40 -13.67
C SER A 69 -61.67 -44.55 -14.77
N HIS A 70 -62.24 -43.38 -15.09
CA HIS A 70 -61.65 -42.41 -16.02
C HIS A 70 -60.59 -41.48 -15.38
N LEU A 71 -60.69 -41.18 -14.09
CA LEU A 71 -59.73 -40.30 -13.37
C LEU A 71 -58.48 -41.02 -12.88
N ASN A 72 -58.57 -42.30 -12.49
CA ASN A 72 -57.45 -43.07 -11.93
C ASN A 72 -56.25 -43.22 -12.90
N PRO A 73 -56.43 -43.46 -14.22
CA PRO A 73 -55.32 -43.48 -15.18
C PRO A 73 -54.62 -42.12 -15.32
N PHE A 74 -55.38 -41.02 -15.28
CA PHE A 74 -54.86 -39.66 -15.36
C PHE A 74 -54.05 -39.28 -14.11
N TYR A 75 -54.56 -39.65 -12.93
CA TYR A 75 -53.87 -39.47 -11.65
C TYR A 75 -52.56 -40.27 -11.59
N MET A 76 -52.59 -41.55 -12.00
CA MET A 76 -51.38 -42.39 -12.01
C MET A 76 -50.33 -41.91 -13.02
N LYS A 77 -50.76 -41.39 -14.17
CA LYS A 77 -49.87 -40.79 -15.17
C LYS A 77 -49.22 -39.50 -14.64
N SER A 78 -50.02 -38.59 -14.07
CA SER A 78 -49.51 -37.35 -13.47
C SER A 78 -48.56 -37.62 -12.29
N LYS A 79 -48.87 -38.59 -11.44
CA LYS A 79 -48.01 -39.02 -10.33
C LYS A 79 -46.67 -39.60 -10.82
N ALA A 80 -46.69 -40.37 -11.91
CA ALA A 80 -45.47 -40.90 -12.52
C ALA A 80 -44.60 -39.80 -13.14
N GLU A 81 -45.22 -38.81 -13.79
CA GLU A 81 -44.53 -37.64 -14.36
C GLU A 81 -43.88 -36.77 -13.27
N VAL A 82 -44.57 -36.53 -12.15
CA VAL A 82 -44.00 -35.81 -10.99
C VAL A 82 -42.81 -36.57 -10.41
N SER A 83 -42.91 -37.88 -10.20
CA SER A 83 -41.79 -38.71 -9.71
C SER A 83 -40.58 -38.67 -10.65
N GLN A 84 -40.80 -38.63 -11.97
CA GLN A 84 -39.74 -38.55 -12.96
C GLN A 84 -39.02 -37.19 -12.95
N VAL A 85 -39.76 -36.10 -12.74
CA VAL A 85 -39.20 -34.74 -12.60
C VAL A 85 -38.40 -34.63 -11.30
N GLU A 86 -38.91 -35.15 -10.18
CA GLU A 86 -38.20 -35.18 -8.89
C GLU A 86 -36.88 -35.95 -8.97
N ASP A 87 -36.85 -37.10 -9.67
CA ASP A 87 -35.63 -37.87 -9.86
C ASP A 87 -34.61 -37.15 -10.76
N SER A 88 -35.10 -36.40 -11.75
CA SER A 88 -34.25 -35.56 -12.61
C SER A 88 -33.63 -34.40 -11.83
N ILE A 89 -34.41 -33.76 -10.95
CA ILE A 89 -33.93 -32.73 -10.01
C ILE A 89 -32.88 -33.32 -9.06
N ARG A 90 -33.12 -34.51 -8.49
CA ARG A 90 -32.14 -35.19 -7.61
C ARG A 90 -30.82 -35.48 -8.32
N LYS A 91 -30.86 -35.99 -9.56
CA LYS A 91 -29.66 -36.24 -10.37
C LYS A 91 -28.88 -34.96 -10.67
N LEU A 92 -29.57 -33.91 -11.11
CA LEU A 92 -28.94 -32.60 -11.36
C LEU A 92 -28.31 -32.02 -10.08
N GLN A 93 -28.95 -32.18 -8.93
CA GLN A 93 -28.40 -31.74 -7.64
C GLN A 93 -27.11 -32.51 -7.27
N GLN A 94 -27.05 -33.82 -7.52
CA GLN A 94 -25.84 -34.63 -7.31
C GLN A 94 -24.70 -34.19 -8.25
N GLU A 95 -25.01 -33.94 -9.53
CA GLU A 95 -24.04 -33.44 -10.49
C GLU A 95 -23.49 -32.06 -10.08
N ILE A 96 -24.35 -31.13 -9.63
CA ILE A 96 -23.94 -29.83 -9.10
C ILE A 96 -23.00 -30.00 -7.91
N ASN A 97 -23.35 -30.85 -6.94
CA ASN A 97 -22.50 -31.09 -5.76
C ASN A 97 -21.12 -31.67 -6.16
N SER A 98 -21.08 -32.57 -7.15
CA SER A 98 -19.83 -33.13 -7.67
C SER A 98 -18.96 -32.09 -8.38
N ALA A 99 -19.58 -31.21 -9.17
CA ALA A 99 -18.88 -30.11 -9.85
C ALA A 99 -18.37 -29.06 -8.85
N GLN A 100 -19.13 -28.76 -7.79
CA GLN A 100 -18.67 -27.89 -6.69
C GLN A 100 -17.44 -28.46 -5.99
N LEU A 101 -17.44 -29.75 -5.67
CA LEU A 101 -16.30 -30.41 -5.04
C LEU A 101 -15.04 -30.38 -5.93
N ASN A 102 -15.21 -30.56 -7.24
CA ASN A 102 -14.10 -30.47 -8.19
C ASN A 102 -13.55 -29.05 -8.31
N ALA A 103 -14.43 -28.03 -8.34
CA ALA A 103 -14.01 -26.63 -8.38
C ALA A 103 -13.23 -26.22 -7.12
N THR A 104 -13.68 -26.64 -5.93
CA THR A 104 -12.96 -26.36 -4.67
C THR A 104 -11.61 -27.08 -4.62
N ARG A 105 -11.52 -28.33 -5.10
CA ARG A 105 -10.25 -29.07 -5.21
C ARG A 105 -9.24 -28.36 -6.13
N LEU A 106 -9.68 -27.93 -7.32
CA LEU A 106 -8.82 -27.21 -8.27
C LEU A 106 -8.36 -25.86 -7.71
N ASN A 107 -9.22 -25.15 -6.99
CA ASN A 107 -8.87 -23.88 -6.34
C ASN A 107 -7.81 -24.06 -5.24
N GLU A 108 -7.86 -25.16 -4.49
CA GLU A 108 -6.86 -25.50 -3.48
C GLU A 108 -5.50 -25.89 -4.11
N GLU A 109 -5.50 -26.61 -5.23
CA GLU A 109 -4.29 -26.90 -6.03
C GLU A 109 -3.67 -25.62 -6.59
N GLU A 110 -4.50 -24.69 -7.10
CA GLU A 110 -4.05 -23.37 -7.56
C GLU A 110 -3.40 -22.57 -6.41
N ARG A 111 -4.01 -22.59 -5.22
CA ARG A 111 -3.47 -21.91 -4.03
C ARG A 111 -2.09 -22.43 -3.65
N LYS A 112 -1.90 -23.75 -3.61
CA LYS A 112 -0.61 -24.39 -3.28
C LYS A 112 0.50 -24.00 -4.26
N LEU A 113 0.23 -24.09 -5.57
CA LEU A 113 1.22 -23.70 -6.58
C LEU A 113 1.53 -22.20 -6.56
N SER A 114 0.54 -21.36 -6.23
CA SER A 114 0.75 -19.92 -6.04
C SER A 114 1.68 -19.62 -4.85
N GLU A 115 1.55 -20.36 -3.75
CA GLU A 115 2.44 -20.26 -2.58
C GLU A 115 3.87 -20.70 -2.91
N GLU A 116 4.03 -21.81 -3.64
CA GLU A 116 5.34 -22.28 -4.13
C GLU A 116 6.00 -21.24 -5.05
N LEU A 117 5.23 -20.68 -5.99
CA LEU A 117 5.69 -19.62 -6.89
C LEU A 117 6.18 -18.38 -6.12
N GLN A 118 5.42 -17.95 -5.10
CA GLN A 118 5.84 -16.83 -4.25
C GLN A 118 7.13 -17.14 -3.48
N GLY A 119 7.29 -18.37 -2.99
CA GLY A 119 8.52 -18.84 -2.37
C GLY A 119 9.73 -18.75 -3.31
N ILE A 120 9.58 -19.20 -4.56
CA ILE A 120 10.64 -19.13 -5.58
C ILE A 120 10.98 -17.68 -5.92
N ILE A 121 9.99 -16.79 -6.10
CA ILE A 121 10.22 -15.37 -6.37
C ILE A 121 11.02 -14.72 -5.24
N LYS A 122 10.70 -15.03 -3.99
CA LYS A 122 11.44 -14.54 -2.82
C LYS A 122 12.90 -15.01 -2.86
N ASN A 123 13.13 -16.30 -3.09
CA ASN A 123 14.48 -16.88 -3.18
C ASN A 123 15.32 -16.24 -4.29
N ILE A 124 14.73 -16.01 -5.48
CA ILE A 124 15.38 -15.29 -6.58
C ILE A 124 15.77 -13.87 -6.15
N GLY A 125 14.88 -13.19 -5.42
CA GLY A 125 15.11 -11.85 -4.89
C GLY A 125 16.26 -11.80 -3.88
N ASP A 126 16.31 -12.77 -2.96
CA ASP A 126 17.36 -12.83 -1.93
C ASP A 126 18.74 -13.16 -2.53
N ILE A 127 18.82 -14.11 -3.48
CA ILE A 127 20.06 -14.34 -4.27
C ILE A 127 20.49 -13.06 -5.02
N GLY A 128 19.53 -12.28 -5.52
CA GLY A 128 19.81 -10.99 -6.18
C GLY A 128 20.50 -9.98 -5.26
N LYS A 129 20.05 -9.88 -4.00
CA LYS A 129 20.66 -8.97 -3.01
C LYS A 129 22.07 -9.40 -2.63
N GLU A 130 22.29 -10.71 -2.45
CA GLU A 130 23.62 -11.26 -2.14
C GLU A 130 24.63 -10.94 -3.25
N ILE A 131 24.24 -11.10 -4.53
CA ILE A 131 25.10 -10.75 -5.67
C ILE A 131 25.42 -9.24 -5.68
N GLU A 132 24.45 -8.39 -5.32
CA GLU A 132 24.66 -6.94 -5.28
C GLU A 132 25.61 -6.52 -4.15
N GLU A 133 25.50 -7.16 -2.98
CA GLU A 133 26.42 -6.98 -1.84
C GLU A 133 27.84 -7.40 -2.20
N ASP A 134 28.00 -8.57 -2.80
CA ASP A 134 29.29 -9.06 -3.26
C ASP A 134 29.87 -8.19 -4.37
N GLY A 135 29.03 -7.62 -5.24
CA GLY A 135 29.45 -6.63 -6.24
C GLY A 135 30.04 -5.37 -5.59
N ARG A 136 29.48 -4.89 -4.47
CA ARG A 136 30.05 -3.77 -3.70
C ARG A 136 31.41 -4.14 -3.10
N ARG A 137 31.50 -5.31 -2.46
CA ARG A 137 32.75 -5.83 -1.86
C ARG A 137 33.84 -6.00 -2.91
N PHE A 138 33.51 -6.60 -4.05
CA PHE A 138 34.42 -6.80 -5.17
C PHE A 138 34.98 -5.47 -5.69
N ASN A 139 34.13 -4.45 -5.86
CA ASN A 139 34.57 -3.12 -6.29
C ASN A 139 35.47 -2.44 -5.26
N GLN A 140 35.20 -2.59 -3.97
CA GLN A 140 36.04 -2.09 -2.91
C GLN A 140 37.43 -2.76 -2.93
N LEU A 141 37.46 -4.08 -3.04
CA LEU A 141 38.70 -4.87 -3.09
C LEU A 141 39.54 -4.50 -4.32
N LYS A 142 38.90 -4.35 -5.48
CA LYS A 142 39.55 -3.89 -6.72
C LYS A 142 40.19 -2.51 -6.57
N CYS A 143 39.46 -1.55 -5.98
CA CYS A 143 40.01 -0.21 -5.70
C CYS A 143 41.22 -0.25 -4.77
N GLN A 144 41.22 -1.15 -3.79
CA GLN A 144 42.36 -1.34 -2.87
C GLN A 144 43.57 -1.97 -3.59
N ILE A 145 43.36 -3.00 -4.42
CA ILE A 145 44.42 -3.61 -5.24
C ILE A 145 45.06 -2.57 -6.19
N ASP A 146 44.24 -1.77 -6.87
CA ASP A 146 44.71 -0.71 -7.78
C ASP A 146 45.49 0.39 -7.05
N ASP A 147 45.23 0.63 -5.76
CA ASP A 147 45.98 1.57 -4.92
C ASP A 147 47.34 0.98 -4.50
N LEU A 148 47.37 -0.31 -4.12
CA LEU A 148 48.60 -1.01 -3.74
C LEU A 148 49.57 -1.17 -4.93
N ARG A 149 49.06 -1.52 -6.11
CA ARG A 149 49.87 -1.63 -7.34
C ARG A 149 50.49 -0.30 -7.76
N ARG A 150 49.79 0.81 -7.56
CA ARG A 150 50.33 2.15 -7.82
C ARG A 150 51.54 2.46 -6.93
N ARG A 151 51.49 2.08 -5.65
CA ARG A 151 52.62 2.27 -4.73
C ARG A 151 53.83 1.41 -5.09
N GLN A 152 53.61 0.21 -5.62
CA GLN A 152 54.71 -0.62 -6.13
C GLN A 152 55.43 0.07 -7.29
N HIS A 153 54.69 0.70 -8.21
CA HIS A 153 55.26 1.43 -9.35
C HIS A 153 55.95 2.76 -8.98
N ASP A 154 55.46 3.47 -7.96
CA ASP A 154 56.06 4.74 -7.51
C ASP A 154 57.42 4.54 -6.81
N LYS A 155 57.75 3.31 -6.40
CA LYS A 155 59.01 2.94 -5.73
C LYS A 155 60.24 3.03 -6.64
N ASP A 156 60.05 2.91 -7.95
CA ASP A 156 61.14 2.75 -8.92
C ASP A 156 61.53 4.06 -9.65
N SER A 157 60.84 5.19 -9.44
CA SER A 157 60.82 6.27 -10.44
C SER A 157 61.54 7.59 -10.12
N LEU A 158 61.96 7.91 -8.89
CA LEU A 158 62.51 9.25 -8.60
C LEU A 158 63.63 9.28 -7.51
N PRO A 159 64.92 9.47 -7.87
CA PRO A 159 66.03 9.49 -6.91
C PRO A 159 66.14 10.75 -6.02
N CYS A 160 65.39 11.83 -6.31
CA CYS A 160 65.47 13.10 -5.58
C CYS A 160 64.23 13.41 -4.72
N VAL A 161 63.26 12.49 -4.67
CA VAL A 161 62.01 12.64 -3.92
C VAL A 161 61.84 11.40 -3.05
N VAL A 162 61.81 11.58 -1.72
CA VAL A 162 61.63 10.46 -0.79
C VAL A 162 60.14 10.29 -0.53
N CYS A 163 59.59 9.16 -0.99
CA CYS A 163 58.25 8.69 -0.62
C CYS A 163 58.28 8.04 0.76
N PHE A 164 57.14 8.08 1.47
CA PHE A 164 57.05 7.61 2.84
C PHE A 164 56.99 6.08 2.92
N ASP A 165 58.16 5.43 2.92
CA ASP A 165 58.30 3.98 3.04
C ASP A 165 58.73 3.59 4.47
N ALA A 166 57.74 3.14 5.25
CA ALA A 166 57.95 2.63 6.60
C ALA A 166 57.30 1.25 6.73
N ALA A 167 58.02 0.31 7.35
CA ALA A 167 57.49 -0.99 7.72
C ALA A 167 57.21 -1.03 9.22
N THR A 168 56.14 -1.70 9.62
CA THR A 168 55.87 -1.99 11.03
C THR A 168 56.47 -3.34 11.39
N GLY A 169 57.14 -3.44 12.54
CA GLY A 169 57.70 -4.72 13.01
C GLY A 169 56.65 -5.78 13.38
N SER A 170 55.37 -5.42 13.42
CA SER A 170 54.23 -6.32 13.63
C SER A 170 52.95 -5.74 13.03
N ASP A 171 52.18 -6.56 12.31
CA ASP A 171 50.96 -6.16 11.60
C ASP A 171 49.84 -5.69 12.53
N CYS A 172 49.88 -6.06 13.82
CA CYS A 172 48.84 -5.69 14.79
C CYS A 172 48.78 -4.18 15.10
N TRP A 173 49.83 -3.43 14.77
CA TRP A 173 49.89 -1.98 14.96
C TRP A 173 49.75 -1.17 13.67
N SER A 174 49.71 -1.82 12.50
CA SER A 174 49.61 -1.18 11.18
C SER A 174 48.44 -0.21 11.08
N VAL A 175 47.25 -0.65 11.50
CA VAL A 175 46.01 0.14 11.50
C VAL A 175 46.14 1.36 12.42
N ALA A 176 46.62 1.16 13.65
CA ALA A 176 46.79 2.24 14.61
C ALA A 176 47.79 3.31 14.11
N ILE A 177 48.87 2.87 13.47
CA ILE A 177 49.92 3.76 12.93
C ILE A 177 49.42 4.50 11.68
N ASP A 178 48.67 3.84 10.80
CA ASP A 178 48.04 4.48 9.64
C ASP A 178 47.09 5.62 10.02
N TYR A 179 46.30 5.40 11.06
CA TYR A 179 45.42 6.42 11.63
C TYR A 179 46.22 7.50 12.35
N ALA A 180 47.29 7.13 13.05
CA ALA A 180 48.17 8.08 13.70
C ALA A 180 48.80 9.01 12.67
N LEU A 181 49.49 8.48 11.65
CA LEU A 181 50.23 9.26 10.64
C LEU A 181 49.32 9.98 9.65
N GLY A 182 48.17 9.41 9.33
CA GLY A 182 47.14 10.08 8.57
C GLY A 182 47.61 10.44 7.15
N ARG A 183 47.52 11.72 6.77
CA ARG A 183 47.96 12.21 5.45
C ARG A 183 49.47 12.34 5.30
N LEU A 184 50.24 12.21 6.39
CA LEU A 184 51.71 12.27 6.34
C LEU A 184 52.30 11.11 5.53
N LEU A 185 51.60 9.97 5.47
CA LEU A 185 51.99 8.85 4.62
C LEU A 185 51.84 9.15 3.11
N ASP A 186 51.04 10.15 2.76
CA ASP A 186 50.83 10.58 1.36
C ASP A 186 51.71 11.79 1.00
N ALA A 187 52.66 12.17 1.87
CA ALA A 187 53.48 13.36 1.72
C ALA A 187 54.80 13.06 1.00
N PHE A 188 55.17 13.91 0.06
CA PHE A 188 56.46 13.87 -0.62
C PHE A 188 57.49 14.70 0.17
N ILE A 189 58.65 14.13 0.45
CA ILE A 189 59.73 14.83 1.14
C ILE A 189 60.75 15.30 0.10
N VAL A 190 61.09 16.59 0.16
CA VAL A 190 61.90 17.27 -0.84
C VAL A 190 63.01 18.07 -0.15
N SER A 191 64.22 18.07 -0.71
CA SER A 191 65.39 18.76 -0.15
C SER A 191 65.30 20.28 -0.18
N CYS A 192 64.73 20.85 -1.25
CA CYS A 192 64.74 22.30 -1.44
C CYS A 192 63.41 22.85 -1.97
N HIS A 193 63.24 24.17 -1.85
CA HIS A 193 62.03 24.84 -2.30
C HIS A 193 61.84 24.76 -3.82
N LYS A 194 62.93 24.78 -4.60
CA LYS A 194 62.86 24.71 -6.08
C LYS A 194 62.22 23.40 -6.54
N ASP A 195 62.67 22.28 -5.99
CA ASP A 195 62.14 20.96 -6.29
C ASP A 195 60.65 20.83 -5.89
N SER A 196 60.24 21.51 -4.80
CA SER A 196 58.83 21.53 -4.38
C SER A 196 57.92 22.25 -5.38
N LEU A 197 58.44 23.23 -6.12
CA LEU A 197 57.70 23.94 -7.17
C LEU A 197 57.57 23.06 -8.41
N VAL A 198 58.66 22.40 -8.82
CA VAL A 198 58.66 21.45 -9.95
C VAL A 198 57.65 20.34 -9.70
N LEU A 199 57.66 19.73 -8.51
CA LEU A 199 56.72 18.66 -8.16
C LEU A 199 55.25 19.13 -8.18
N ARG A 200 54.99 20.39 -7.80
CA ARG A 200 53.64 20.98 -7.90
C ARG A 200 53.22 21.24 -9.34
N GLU A 201 54.14 21.62 -10.21
CA GLU A 201 53.85 21.79 -11.65
C GLU A 201 53.56 20.45 -12.31
N CYS A 202 54.39 19.43 -12.06
CA CYS A 202 54.13 18.07 -12.52
C CYS A 202 52.78 17.53 -12.02
N ALA A 203 52.42 17.78 -10.76
CA ALA A 203 51.13 17.37 -10.24
C ALA A 203 49.94 18.12 -10.89
N LYS A 204 50.12 19.38 -11.28
CA LYS A 204 49.09 20.12 -12.03
C LYS A 204 48.88 19.51 -13.42
N GLU A 205 49.96 19.15 -14.11
CA GLU A 205 49.91 18.49 -15.41
C GLU A 205 49.25 17.11 -15.33
N ALA A 206 49.53 16.36 -14.27
CA ALA A 206 48.90 15.06 -14.00
C ALA A 206 47.49 15.14 -13.36
N ASN A 207 46.90 16.35 -13.23
CA ASN A 207 45.60 16.60 -12.59
C ASN A 207 45.49 16.09 -11.12
N TYR A 208 46.62 16.06 -10.40
CA TYR A 208 46.68 15.78 -8.97
C TYR A 208 46.41 17.06 -8.17
N ARG A 209 45.21 17.15 -7.58
CA ARG A 209 44.72 18.40 -6.95
C ARG A 209 45.26 18.69 -5.54
N ASN A 210 45.68 17.66 -4.80
CA ASN A 210 46.02 17.80 -3.39
C ASN A 210 47.32 17.05 -3.07
N LEU A 211 48.45 17.70 -3.37
CA LEU A 211 49.79 17.17 -3.12
C LEU A 211 50.36 17.74 -1.82
N GLN A 212 50.63 16.87 -0.85
CA GLN A 212 51.31 17.24 0.39
C GLN A 212 52.83 17.16 0.16
N ILE A 213 53.53 18.27 0.37
CA ILE A 213 54.99 18.35 0.21
C ILE A 213 55.60 18.85 1.51
N ILE A 214 56.63 18.16 1.99
CA ILE A 214 57.43 18.52 3.15
C ILE A 214 58.83 18.88 2.65
N ILE A 215 59.28 20.11 2.93
CA ILE A 215 60.64 20.51 2.61
C ILE A 215 61.51 20.17 3.82
N TYR A 216 62.50 19.30 3.65
CA TYR A 216 63.40 18.87 4.71
C TYR A 216 64.82 18.72 4.16
N ASP A 217 65.78 19.28 4.88
CA ASP A 217 67.20 19.23 4.51
C ASP A 217 67.79 17.83 4.79
N PHE A 218 68.14 17.10 3.73
CA PHE A 218 68.68 15.74 3.80
C PHE A 218 70.07 15.66 4.45
N ALA A 219 70.80 16.78 4.56
CA ALA A 219 72.10 16.81 5.21
C ALA A 219 72.02 16.72 6.75
N LYS A 220 70.81 16.77 7.33
CA LYS A 220 70.62 16.69 8.78
C LYS A 220 70.84 15.25 9.31
N PRO A 221 71.72 15.06 10.30
CA PRO A 221 71.93 13.74 10.92
C PRO A 221 70.68 13.27 11.67
N ARG A 222 70.63 11.98 12.02
CA ARG A 222 69.54 11.39 12.80
C ARG A 222 69.33 12.16 14.10
N VAL A 223 68.09 12.57 14.36
CA VAL A 223 67.72 13.20 15.63
C VAL A 223 67.62 12.11 16.69
N GLU A 224 68.59 12.05 17.59
CA GLU A 224 68.52 11.22 18.78
C GLU A 224 67.75 11.97 19.87
N ILE A 225 66.64 11.38 20.32
CA ILE A 225 65.85 11.92 21.42
C ILE A 225 66.38 11.27 22.70
N PRO A 226 66.91 12.04 23.67
CA PRO A 226 67.32 11.51 24.95
C PRO A 226 66.20 10.75 25.68
N ASP A 227 66.53 9.63 26.33
CA ASP A 227 65.57 8.71 26.97
C ASP A 227 64.64 9.39 28.00
N HIS A 228 65.12 10.44 28.66
CA HIS A 228 64.35 11.19 29.65
C HIS A 228 63.26 12.09 29.04
N LEU A 229 63.29 12.34 27.72
CA LEU A 229 62.25 13.07 26.98
C LEU A 229 61.21 12.14 26.36
N LEU A 230 61.44 10.82 26.39
CA LEU A 230 60.47 9.83 25.97
C LEU A 230 59.46 9.57 27.09
N PRO A 231 58.19 9.29 26.77
CA PRO A 231 57.24 8.86 27.78
C PRO A 231 57.68 7.57 28.46
N SER A 232 57.70 7.59 29.79
CA SER A 232 57.74 6.36 30.59
C SER A 232 56.34 5.74 30.63
N THR A 233 55.95 5.04 29.55
CA THR A 233 54.68 4.29 29.46
C THR A 233 54.92 2.82 29.20
N PRO A 234 54.05 1.91 29.70
CA PRO A 234 54.13 0.48 29.40
C PRO A 234 53.72 0.15 27.95
N HIS A 235 53.16 1.12 27.22
CA HIS A 235 52.73 0.97 25.84
C HIS A 235 53.79 1.50 24.86
N PRO A 236 53.99 0.84 23.71
CA PRO A 236 54.96 1.28 22.72
C PRO A 236 54.53 2.60 22.08
N THR A 237 55.52 3.40 21.67
CA THR A 237 55.27 4.65 20.94
C THR A 237 55.23 4.39 19.44
N VAL A 238 54.57 5.27 18.68
CA VAL A 238 54.55 5.18 17.21
C VAL A 238 55.97 5.17 16.63
N LEU A 239 56.92 5.91 17.22
CA LEU A 239 58.31 5.96 16.78
C LEU A 239 59.10 4.67 17.09
N SER A 240 58.74 3.92 18.14
CA SER A 240 59.42 2.66 18.48
C SER A 240 58.94 1.47 17.64
N VAL A 241 57.78 1.58 16.98
CA VAL A 241 57.19 0.49 16.17
C VAL A 241 57.48 0.67 14.68
N ILE A 242 57.66 1.92 14.22
CA ILE A 242 58.00 2.24 12.84
C ILE A 242 59.48 1.96 12.58
N HIS A 243 59.75 1.17 11.53
CA HIS A 243 61.08 0.92 11.01
C HIS A 243 61.15 1.48 9.59
N SER A 244 62.19 2.25 9.29
CA SER A 244 62.47 2.73 7.93
C SER A 244 63.97 2.75 7.71
N GLU A 245 64.41 2.32 6.53
CA GLU A 245 65.82 2.35 6.12
C GLU A 245 66.30 3.78 5.85
N ASN A 246 65.37 4.72 5.62
CA ASN A 246 65.69 6.11 5.31
C ASN A 246 65.61 7.00 6.56
N LEU A 247 66.77 7.51 6.98
CA LEU A 247 66.93 8.37 8.15
C LEU A 247 66.13 9.68 8.06
N THR A 248 65.91 10.20 6.85
CA THR A 248 65.14 11.43 6.62
C THR A 248 63.68 11.26 7.00
N ILE A 249 63.09 10.09 6.72
CA ILE A 249 61.68 9.78 7.03
C ILE A 249 61.47 9.77 8.55
N LEU A 250 62.37 9.09 9.29
CA LEU A 250 62.34 9.05 10.74
C LEU A 250 62.50 10.45 11.36
N ASN A 251 63.42 11.26 10.82
CA ASN A 251 63.63 12.62 11.28
C ASN A 251 62.40 13.52 11.05
N VAL A 252 61.73 13.41 9.90
CA VAL A 252 60.51 14.18 9.60
C VAL A 252 59.36 13.79 10.54
N LEU A 253 59.21 12.50 10.86
CA LEU A 253 58.22 12.04 11.84
C LEU A 253 58.46 12.62 13.22
N VAL A 254 59.72 12.60 13.66
CA VAL A 254 60.14 13.14 14.94
C VAL A 254 59.83 14.64 15.00
N VAL A 255 60.29 15.43 14.02
CA VAL A 255 60.13 16.89 14.02
C VAL A 255 58.65 17.32 13.96
N GLN A 256 57.80 16.60 13.21
CA GLN A 256 56.38 16.94 13.12
C GLN A 256 55.57 16.54 14.36
N ARG A 257 56.06 15.63 15.21
CA ARG A 257 55.25 15.03 16.31
C ARG A 257 55.76 15.19 17.74
N ILE A 258 56.89 15.85 17.99
CA ILE A 258 57.33 16.21 19.37
C ILE A 258 56.46 17.36 19.93
N ARG A 259 55.17 17.12 20.14
CA ARG A 259 54.32 17.87 21.05
C ARG A 259 53.68 16.85 21.98
N ASN A 260 54.37 16.59 23.10
CA ASN A 260 53.98 15.94 24.36
C ASN A 260 52.69 15.09 24.36
N LEU A 261 52.80 13.85 24.85
CA LEU A 261 51.75 12.81 24.89
C LEU A 261 50.37 13.35 25.23
N LYS A 262 49.60 13.61 24.18
CA LYS A 262 48.19 13.96 24.33
C LYS A 262 47.28 13.04 23.56
N GLU A 263 47.82 12.21 22.67
CA GLU A 263 47.05 11.33 21.78
C GLU A 263 47.52 9.88 21.89
N VAL A 264 46.58 8.96 22.08
CA VAL A 264 46.77 7.51 22.12
C VAL A 264 45.88 6.90 21.03
N TYR A 265 46.38 5.88 20.33
CA TYR A 265 45.64 5.19 19.28
C TYR A 265 45.50 3.72 19.69
N ALA A 266 44.28 3.20 19.70
CA ALA A 266 44.02 1.79 19.95
C ALA A 266 44.23 0.97 18.66
N SER A 267 44.41 -0.35 18.80
CA SER A 267 44.66 -1.27 17.70
C SER A 267 43.50 -1.36 16.69
N ASP A 268 42.29 -0.98 17.11
CA ASP A 268 41.08 -0.88 16.27
C ASP A 268 41.01 0.42 15.43
N GLY A 269 41.97 1.32 15.58
CA GLY A 269 42.00 2.62 14.90
C GLY A 269 41.27 3.75 15.63
N CYS A 270 40.79 3.52 16.87
CA CYS A 270 40.22 4.59 17.70
C CYS A 270 41.31 5.56 18.18
N LYS A 271 41.05 6.88 18.06
CA LYS A 271 41.92 7.93 18.58
C LYS A 271 41.40 8.47 19.91
N MET A 272 42.26 8.48 20.94
CA MET A 272 41.94 8.94 22.29
C MET A 272 42.85 10.11 22.66
N PHE A 273 42.29 11.19 23.22
CA PHE A 273 43.10 12.28 23.75
C PHE A 273 42.43 12.97 24.94
N CYS A 274 43.25 13.57 25.82
CA CYS A 274 42.77 14.33 26.97
C CYS A 274 42.98 15.83 26.76
N ARG A 275 41.94 16.63 27.02
CA ARG A 275 42.02 18.11 27.06
C ARG A 275 41.68 18.59 28.47
N GLY A 276 42.69 18.62 29.35
CA GLY A 276 42.47 18.90 30.77
C GLY A 276 41.75 17.72 31.44
N PRO A 277 40.62 17.92 32.15
CA PRO A 277 39.89 16.84 32.81
C PRO A 277 38.99 16.01 31.87
N VAL A 278 38.83 16.42 30.60
CA VAL A 278 37.93 15.76 29.65
C VAL A 278 38.71 14.80 28.73
N GLN A 279 38.30 13.54 28.71
CA GLN A 279 38.77 12.51 27.78
C GLN A 279 37.83 12.44 26.57
N THR A 280 38.39 12.40 25.36
CA THR A 280 37.63 12.26 24.11
C THR A 280 38.13 11.04 23.33
N THR A 281 37.20 10.20 22.88
CA THR A 281 37.46 9.06 22.00
C THR A 281 36.78 9.31 20.66
N ILE A 282 37.56 9.28 19.59
CA ILE A 282 37.10 9.43 18.21
C ILE A 282 37.17 8.05 17.55
N PRO A 283 36.03 7.50 17.07
CA PRO A 283 36.02 6.22 16.36
C PRO A 283 36.74 6.33 15.00
N PRO A 284 37.26 5.21 14.47
CA PRO A 284 37.89 5.17 13.15
C PRO A 284 36.90 5.61 12.08
N ASN A 285 37.38 6.42 11.13
CA ASN A 285 36.55 6.97 10.07
C ASN A 285 36.34 5.90 8.99
N GLY A 286 35.11 5.46 8.74
CA GLY A 286 34.81 4.31 7.85
C GLY A 286 35.26 4.45 6.39
N ASN A 287 35.63 5.66 5.96
CA ASN A 287 36.16 5.96 4.62
C ASN A 287 37.69 6.09 4.58
N TRP A 288 38.40 5.81 5.69
CA TRP A 288 39.86 5.93 5.75
C TRP A 288 40.52 4.65 5.23
N ARG A 289 41.53 4.81 4.35
CA ARG A 289 42.29 3.71 3.75
C ARG A 289 43.23 3.10 4.81
N ALA A 290 42.74 2.09 5.53
CA ALA A 290 43.56 1.27 6.43
C ALA A 290 44.38 0.23 5.62
N GLY A 291 45.59 -0.09 6.08
CA GLY A 291 46.47 -1.10 5.49
C GLY A 291 47.53 -0.54 4.54
N ARG A 292 48.08 0.65 4.83
CA ARG A 292 49.16 1.26 4.02
C ARG A 292 50.54 0.80 4.44
N LEU A 293 50.69 0.40 5.69
CA LEU A 293 51.92 -0.16 6.25
C LEU A 293 51.71 -1.67 6.38
N CYS A 294 52.37 -2.46 5.53
CA CYS A 294 52.32 -3.93 5.56
C CYS A 294 53.75 -4.50 5.59
N THR A 295 53.90 -5.68 6.19
CA THR A 295 55.15 -6.44 6.22
C THR A 295 55.60 -6.89 4.82
N SER A 296 54.66 -7.22 3.92
CA SER A 296 54.90 -7.51 2.50
C SER A 296 53.73 -7.03 1.62
N LEU A 297 53.99 -6.11 0.67
CA LEU A 297 52.97 -5.57 -0.24
C LEU A 297 52.49 -6.62 -1.25
N GLU A 298 53.37 -7.50 -1.70
CA GLU A 298 53.11 -8.46 -2.77
C GLU A 298 52.24 -9.62 -2.27
N GLU A 299 52.52 -10.15 -1.08
CA GLU A 299 51.67 -11.15 -0.41
C GLU A 299 50.25 -10.60 -0.20
N LYS A 300 50.13 -9.32 0.20
CA LYS A 300 48.82 -8.72 0.43
C LYS A 300 48.00 -8.54 -0.85
N ILE A 301 48.65 -8.18 -1.95
CA ILE A 301 48.00 -8.10 -3.27
C ILE A 301 47.51 -9.49 -3.69
N THR A 302 48.33 -10.54 -3.52
CA THR A 302 47.93 -11.91 -3.90
C THR A 302 46.76 -12.44 -3.08
N GLU A 303 46.71 -12.19 -1.77
CA GLU A 303 45.59 -12.58 -0.90
C GLU A 303 44.28 -11.90 -1.35
N MET A 304 44.33 -10.60 -1.62
CA MET A 304 43.17 -9.84 -2.09
C MET A 304 42.71 -10.26 -3.49
N GLU A 305 43.65 -10.64 -4.37
CA GLU A 305 43.32 -11.19 -5.68
C GLU A 305 42.65 -12.55 -5.59
N GLN A 306 43.09 -13.40 -4.67
CA GLN A 306 42.43 -14.68 -4.38
C GLN A 306 41.00 -14.46 -3.89
N GLU A 307 40.79 -13.59 -2.91
CA GLU A 307 39.45 -13.24 -2.41
C GLU A 307 38.55 -12.67 -3.54
N ALA A 308 39.10 -11.82 -4.42
CA ALA A 308 38.39 -11.33 -5.60
C ALA A 308 37.95 -12.45 -6.56
N THR A 309 38.79 -13.48 -6.74
CA THR A 309 38.44 -14.64 -7.57
C THR A 309 37.40 -15.55 -6.92
N GLU A 310 37.47 -15.76 -5.61
CA GLU A 310 36.48 -16.53 -4.85
C GLU A 310 35.09 -15.89 -4.92
N ILE A 311 35.01 -14.57 -4.72
CA ILE A 311 33.75 -13.82 -4.86
C ILE A 311 33.14 -13.98 -6.25
N ARG A 312 33.98 -13.96 -7.31
CA ARG A 312 33.50 -14.18 -8.69
C ARG A 312 32.98 -15.60 -8.89
N GLN A 313 33.68 -16.60 -8.36
CA GLN A 313 33.25 -18.00 -8.46
C GLN A 313 31.91 -18.21 -7.75
N ILE A 314 31.78 -17.76 -6.49
CA ILE A 314 30.53 -17.85 -5.72
C ILE A 314 29.37 -17.17 -6.46
N ASN A 315 29.60 -15.99 -7.04
CA ASN A 315 28.59 -15.29 -7.81
C ASN A 315 28.20 -16.01 -9.10
N SER A 316 29.14 -16.68 -9.76
CA SER A 316 28.84 -17.51 -10.93
C SER A 316 27.93 -18.69 -10.57
N GLU A 317 28.20 -19.38 -9.45
CA GLU A 317 27.35 -20.47 -8.96
C GLU A 317 25.97 -19.98 -8.53
N ARG A 318 25.88 -18.82 -7.86
CA ARG A 318 24.61 -18.18 -7.50
C ARG A 318 23.80 -17.80 -8.74
N LEU A 319 24.44 -17.32 -9.80
CA LEU A 319 23.79 -17.03 -11.08
C LEU A 319 23.23 -18.31 -11.72
N ASP A 320 23.96 -19.42 -11.66
CA ASP A 320 23.47 -20.72 -12.13
C ASP A 320 22.26 -21.21 -11.33
N ARG A 321 22.30 -21.11 -10.00
CA ARG A 321 21.16 -21.45 -9.14
C ARG A 321 19.96 -20.54 -9.46
N LYS A 322 20.18 -19.25 -9.67
CA LYS A 322 19.14 -18.30 -10.07
C LYS A 322 18.52 -18.65 -11.42
N ARG A 323 19.32 -19.05 -12.41
CA ARG A 323 18.82 -19.51 -13.73
C ARG A 323 17.89 -20.72 -13.59
N LYS A 324 18.26 -21.71 -12.76
CA LYS A 324 17.43 -22.89 -12.48
C LYS A 324 16.09 -22.49 -11.86
N LEU A 325 16.11 -21.66 -10.82
CA LEU A 325 14.89 -21.16 -10.17
C LEU A 325 13.98 -20.35 -11.11
N VAL A 326 14.57 -19.59 -12.04
CA VAL A 326 13.79 -18.86 -13.07
C VAL A 326 13.11 -19.85 -14.02
N ALA A 327 13.78 -20.91 -14.44
CA ALA A 327 13.14 -21.96 -15.26
C ALA A 327 12.04 -22.69 -14.49
N ASP A 328 12.25 -23.02 -13.21
CA ASP A 328 11.23 -23.64 -12.35
C ASP A 328 10.00 -22.74 -12.20
N ARG A 329 10.23 -21.42 -12.01
CA ARG A 329 9.17 -20.41 -11.96
C ARG A 329 8.34 -20.41 -13.25
N GLU A 330 8.98 -20.44 -14.42
CA GLU A 330 8.29 -20.45 -15.71
C GLU A 330 7.45 -21.73 -15.90
N SER A 331 7.97 -22.88 -15.46
CA SER A 331 7.23 -24.15 -15.47
C SER A 331 5.99 -24.09 -14.59
N ILE A 332 6.13 -23.61 -13.35
CA ILE A 332 5.00 -23.47 -12.41
C ILE A 332 3.98 -22.44 -12.93
N ASP A 333 4.41 -21.30 -13.48
CA ASP A 333 3.51 -20.31 -14.10
C ASP A 333 2.70 -20.89 -15.27
N LEU A 334 3.27 -21.85 -16.00
CA LEU A 334 2.55 -22.56 -17.07
C LEU A 334 1.50 -23.52 -16.50
N GLU A 335 1.84 -24.28 -15.44
CA GLU A 335 0.90 -25.16 -14.75
C GLU A 335 -0.25 -24.40 -14.10
N LEU A 336 0.05 -23.27 -13.45
CA LEU A 336 -0.94 -22.38 -12.85
C LEU A 336 -1.93 -21.86 -13.89
N ARG A 337 -1.45 -21.48 -15.08
CA ARG A 337 -2.31 -21.09 -16.21
C ARG A 337 -3.20 -22.23 -16.69
N ARG A 338 -2.67 -23.46 -16.75
CA ARG A 338 -3.46 -24.65 -17.12
C ARG A 338 -4.55 -24.95 -16.10
N LEU A 339 -4.24 -24.86 -14.80
CA LEU A 339 -5.20 -25.08 -13.72
C LEU A 339 -6.28 -24.01 -13.67
N LYS A 340 -5.93 -22.72 -13.81
CA LYS A 340 -6.90 -21.62 -13.89
C LYS A 340 -7.92 -21.84 -14.99
N LYS A 341 -7.46 -22.22 -16.19
CA LYS A 341 -8.35 -22.54 -17.32
C LYS A 341 -9.24 -23.75 -17.04
N LYS A 342 -8.74 -24.79 -16.37
CA LYS A 342 -9.54 -25.94 -15.96
C LYS A 342 -10.61 -25.54 -14.94
N ARG A 343 -10.25 -24.74 -13.93
CA ARG A 343 -11.17 -24.23 -12.91
C ARG A 343 -12.27 -23.38 -13.53
N GLU A 344 -11.93 -22.43 -14.40
CA GLU A 344 -12.91 -21.59 -15.12
C GLU A 344 -13.90 -22.42 -15.93
N ASN A 345 -13.43 -23.46 -16.63
CA ASN A 345 -14.31 -24.36 -17.36
C ASN A 345 -15.29 -25.09 -16.44
N GLU A 346 -14.85 -25.52 -15.25
CA GLU A 346 -15.73 -26.20 -14.30
C GLU A 346 -16.67 -25.27 -13.54
N GLU A 347 -16.28 -24.02 -13.29
CA GLU A 347 -17.18 -22.98 -12.80
C GLU A 347 -18.27 -22.67 -13.83
N LEU A 348 -17.93 -22.56 -15.11
CA LEU A 348 -18.93 -22.38 -16.18
C LEU A 348 -19.86 -23.60 -16.31
N ASN A 349 -19.32 -24.82 -16.17
CA ASN A 349 -20.11 -26.05 -16.16
C ASN A 349 -21.10 -26.07 -14.98
N LEU A 350 -20.63 -25.67 -13.79
CA LEU A 350 -21.45 -25.51 -12.60
C LEU A 350 -22.61 -24.53 -12.83
N GLU A 351 -22.32 -23.34 -13.38
CA GLU A 351 -23.33 -22.32 -13.67
C GLU A 351 -24.39 -22.83 -14.65
N ARG A 352 -23.97 -23.53 -15.71
CA ARG A 352 -24.90 -24.17 -16.67
C ARG A 352 -25.80 -25.19 -15.99
N LYS A 353 -25.26 -26.03 -15.10
CA LYS A 353 -26.02 -27.05 -14.38
C LYS A 353 -27.00 -26.43 -13.38
N LYS A 354 -26.63 -25.34 -12.70
CA LYS A 354 -27.54 -24.57 -11.85
C LYS A 354 -28.69 -23.96 -12.65
N ALA A 355 -28.40 -23.35 -13.81
CA ALA A 355 -29.43 -22.81 -14.69
C ALA A 355 -30.40 -23.90 -15.18
N GLN A 356 -29.90 -25.09 -15.53
CA GLN A 356 -30.75 -26.25 -15.88
C GLN A 356 -31.64 -26.71 -14.72
N LEU A 357 -31.14 -26.67 -13.49
CA LEU A 357 -31.92 -27.00 -12.30
C LEU A 357 -33.05 -25.98 -12.07
N ASP A 358 -32.77 -24.69 -12.26
CA ASP A 358 -33.78 -23.63 -12.07
C ASP A 358 -34.85 -23.68 -13.17
N GLU A 359 -34.46 -23.95 -14.41
CA GLU A 359 -35.38 -24.14 -15.55
C GLU A 359 -36.30 -25.36 -15.32
N THR A 360 -35.74 -26.48 -14.88
CA THR A 360 -36.53 -27.71 -14.60
C THR A 360 -37.50 -27.52 -13.44
N LYS A 361 -37.10 -26.79 -12.38
CA LYS A 361 -38.00 -26.40 -11.28
C LYS A 361 -39.11 -25.47 -11.76
N LYS A 362 -38.80 -24.49 -12.61
CA LYS A 362 -39.79 -23.56 -13.17
C LYS A 362 -40.82 -24.30 -14.04
N ASN A 363 -40.37 -25.17 -14.92
CA ASN A 363 -41.26 -25.98 -15.77
C ASN A 363 -42.15 -26.93 -14.95
N SER A 364 -41.67 -27.41 -13.79
CA SER A 364 -42.49 -28.18 -12.84
C SER A 364 -43.61 -27.34 -12.20
N ILE A 365 -43.35 -26.05 -11.93
CA ILE A 365 -44.33 -25.12 -11.36
C ILE A 365 -45.36 -24.73 -12.42
N ASP A 366 -44.92 -24.49 -13.65
CA ASP A 366 -45.81 -24.09 -14.75
C ASP A 366 -46.73 -25.26 -15.18
N ASN A 367 -46.25 -26.51 -15.12
CA ASN A 367 -47.06 -27.70 -15.40
C ASN A 367 -48.09 -28.02 -14.30
N SER A 368 -47.88 -27.61 -13.04
CA SER A 368 -48.88 -27.79 -11.98
C SER A 368 -50.04 -26.80 -12.09
N HIS A 369 -49.83 -25.65 -12.74
CA HIS A 369 -50.87 -24.66 -13.03
C HIS A 369 -51.79 -25.05 -14.21
N ALA A 370 -51.42 -26.03 -15.05
CA ALA A 370 -52.21 -26.47 -16.19
C ALA A 370 -53.24 -27.60 -15.87
N ALA A 371 -53.20 -28.16 -14.66
CA ALA A 371 -54.05 -29.28 -14.24
C ALA A 371 -54.69 -29.03 -12.86
N ALA A 372 -55.40 -27.91 -12.67
CA ALA A 372 -56.11 -27.65 -11.43
C ALA A 372 -57.62 -27.89 -11.60
N VAL A 373 -58.05 -29.08 -11.17
CA VAL A 373 -59.35 -29.28 -10.51
C VAL A 373 -59.38 -28.38 -9.27
N ASP A 374 -60.54 -27.81 -8.99
CA ASP A 374 -60.77 -26.69 -8.06
C ASP A 374 -60.08 -26.85 -6.69
N THR A 375 -58.89 -26.24 -6.57
CA THR A 375 -58.17 -25.97 -5.32
C THR A 375 -58.29 -24.49 -4.94
N SER A 376 -59.37 -23.80 -5.35
CA SER A 376 -59.51 -22.34 -5.17
C SER A 376 -59.32 -21.89 -3.71
N GLU A 377 -59.67 -22.72 -2.73
CA GLU A 377 -59.48 -22.42 -1.31
C GLU A 377 -58.00 -22.52 -0.88
N LEU A 378 -57.28 -23.57 -1.29
CA LEU A 378 -55.84 -23.73 -1.02
C LEU A 378 -54.96 -22.77 -1.83
N VAL A 379 -55.40 -22.41 -3.04
CA VAL A 379 -54.76 -21.39 -3.89
C VAL A 379 -55.02 -20.00 -3.34
N ALA A 380 -56.20 -19.72 -2.79
CA ALA A 380 -56.47 -18.47 -2.07
C ALA A 380 -55.64 -18.38 -0.80
N GLU A 381 -55.50 -19.46 -0.02
CA GLU A 381 -54.61 -19.51 1.13
C GLU A 381 -53.13 -19.38 0.74
N MET A 382 -52.68 -20.04 -0.33
CA MET A 382 -51.32 -19.86 -0.85
C MET A 382 -51.08 -18.47 -1.43
N MET A 383 -52.07 -17.84 -2.07
CA MET A 383 -51.99 -16.45 -2.52
C MET A 383 -51.89 -15.52 -1.32
N GLN A 384 -52.70 -15.74 -0.28
CA GLN A 384 -52.66 -14.97 0.96
C GLN A 384 -51.31 -15.14 1.67
N VAL A 385 -50.77 -16.36 1.71
CA VAL A 385 -49.44 -16.63 2.30
C VAL A 385 -48.32 -16.03 1.46
N LYS A 386 -48.39 -16.09 0.12
CA LYS A 386 -47.42 -15.42 -0.77
C LYS A 386 -47.48 -13.90 -0.64
N GLU A 387 -48.68 -13.33 -0.53
CA GLU A 387 -48.89 -11.90 -0.32
C GLU A 387 -48.35 -11.49 1.06
N ASN A 388 -48.59 -12.30 2.10
CA ASN A 388 -48.04 -12.06 3.43
C ASN A 388 -46.50 -12.17 3.46
N ILE A 389 -45.91 -13.12 2.73
CA ILE A 389 -44.45 -13.24 2.59
C ILE A 389 -43.90 -12.01 1.84
N GLY A 390 -44.51 -11.60 0.74
CA GLY A 390 -44.10 -10.40 0.00
C GLY A 390 -44.23 -9.12 0.85
N ASN A 391 -45.29 -9.00 1.65
CA ASN A 391 -45.48 -7.89 2.58
C ASN A 391 -44.44 -7.91 3.71
N GLN A 392 -44.06 -9.10 4.20
CA GLN A 392 -42.99 -9.24 5.19
C GLN A 392 -41.60 -8.96 4.59
N GLU A 393 -41.35 -9.33 3.34
CA GLU A 393 -40.12 -8.98 2.61
C GLU A 393 -40.03 -7.47 2.38
N LEU A 394 -41.13 -6.82 2.00
CA LEU A 394 -41.20 -5.35 1.89
C LEU A 394 -41.00 -4.66 3.24
N ALA A 395 -41.56 -5.22 4.33
CA ALA A 395 -41.32 -4.73 5.67
C ALA A 395 -39.85 -4.90 6.09
N LEU A 396 -39.21 -6.03 5.76
CA LEU A 396 -37.79 -6.26 5.99
C LEU A 396 -36.91 -5.33 5.15
N GLN A 397 -37.27 -5.06 3.89
CA GLN A 397 -36.58 -4.08 3.06
C GLN A 397 -36.71 -2.67 3.65
N LYS A 398 -37.89 -2.31 4.15
CA LYS A 398 -38.14 -1.03 4.82
C LYS A 398 -37.34 -0.92 6.13
N ILE A 399 -37.32 -1.96 6.95
CA ILE A 399 -36.53 -2.01 8.19
C ILE A 399 -35.04 -1.95 7.90
N ASN A 400 -34.56 -2.63 6.85
CA ASN A 400 -33.15 -2.55 6.45
C ASN A 400 -32.79 -1.15 5.93
N LEU A 401 -33.71 -0.49 5.22
CA LEU A 401 -33.52 0.90 4.80
C LEU A 401 -33.49 1.85 5.99
N GLU A 402 -34.43 1.70 6.93
CA GLU A 402 -34.46 2.44 8.21
C GLU A 402 -33.21 2.17 9.05
N LEU A 403 -32.70 0.94 9.05
CA LEU A 403 -31.45 0.57 9.73
C LEU A 403 -30.23 1.23 9.06
N THR A 404 -30.18 1.28 7.73
CA THR A 404 -29.13 1.99 7.01
C THR A 404 -29.21 3.50 7.21
N ASP A 405 -30.41 4.07 7.27
CA ASP A 405 -30.63 5.48 7.55
C ASP A 405 -30.24 5.81 8.99
N ALA A 406 -30.60 4.96 9.95
CA ALA A 406 -30.19 5.10 11.35
C ALA A 406 -28.68 4.96 11.53
N LEU A 407 -28.02 4.04 10.82
CA LEU A 407 -26.56 3.92 10.80
C LEU A 407 -25.90 5.14 10.17
N GLN A 408 -26.47 5.68 9.09
CA GLN A 408 -25.97 6.89 8.46
C GLN A 408 -26.17 8.11 9.38
N GLU A 409 -27.28 8.17 10.11
CA GLU A 409 -27.55 9.22 11.08
C GLU A 409 -26.65 9.10 12.32
N GLU A 410 -26.34 7.89 12.78
CA GLU A 410 -25.33 7.63 13.83
C GLU A 410 -23.94 8.06 13.38
N ASN A 411 -23.55 7.74 12.13
CA ASN A 411 -22.30 8.20 11.54
C ASN A 411 -22.26 9.73 11.39
N ASN A 412 -23.36 10.35 10.96
CA ASN A 412 -23.48 11.81 10.86
C ASN A 412 -23.43 12.48 12.24
N ARG A 413 -24.09 11.90 13.26
CA ARG A 413 -23.99 12.35 14.66
C ARG A 413 -22.58 12.18 15.21
N ARG A 414 -21.89 11.09 14.87
CA ARG A 414 -20.50 10.84 15.25
C ARG A 414 -19.54 11.84 14.60
N ALA A 415 -19.78 12.19 13.34
CA ALA A 415 -19.06 13.24 12.64
C ALA A 415 -19.35 14.62 13.25
N SER A 416 -20.62 14.95 13.51
CA SER A 416 -21.01 16.20 14.18
C SER A 416 -20.48 16.28 15.61
N TYR A 417 -20.40 15.16 16.34
CA TYR A 417 -19.79 15.11 17.66
C TYR A 417 -18.28 15.31 17.57
N LYS A 418 -17.62 14.75 16.56
CA LYS A 418 -16.20 15.00 16.28
C LYS A 418 -15.96 16.49 15.98
N ASP A 419 -16.78 17.09 15.13
CA ASP A 419 -16.71 18.52 14.80
C ASP A 419 -17.06 19.38 16.02
N PHE A 420 -18.00 18.95 16.87
CA PHE A 420 -18.32 19.60 18.14
C PHE A 420 -17.14 19.54 19.10
N ILE A 421 -16.48 18.38 19.25
CA ILE A 421 -15.28 18.20 20.08
C ILE A 421 -14.12 19.03 19.54
N GLU A 422 -13.90 19.06 18.23
CA GLU A 422 -12.90 19.92 17.59
C GLU A 422 -13.25 21.41 17.77
N SER A 423 -14.53 21.78 17.70
CA SER A 423 -15.00 23.15 17.96
C SER A 423 -14.99 23.54 19.43
N ALA A 424 -15.15 22.58 20.35
CA ALA A 424 -15.09 22.78 21.80
C ALA A 424 -13.62 22.85 22.25
N ASN A 425 -12.72 22.15 21.56
CA ASN A 425 -11.28 22.33 21.69
C ASN A 425 -10.83 23.67 21.09
N ALA A 426 -11.44 24.12 19.99
CA ALA A 426 -11.20 25.45 19.42
C ALA A 426 -11.84 26.60 20.23
N ARG A 427 -12.95 26.33 20.93
CA ARG A 427 -13.64 27.25 21.86
C ARG A 427 -13.16 27.13 23.31
N ASN A 428 -12.24 26.21 23.61
CA ASN A 428 -11.58 26.18 24.91
C ASN A 428 -10.59 27.34 24.95
N ILE A 429 -10.99 28.37 25.68
CA ILE A 429 -10.25 29.62 25.94
C ILE A 429 -9.05 29.32 26.85
N SER A 430 -8.14 28.46 26.41
CA SER A 430 -6.82 28.25 27.07
C SER A 430 -5.69 28.86 26.25
N ALA A 431 -5.87 29.04 24.93
CA ALA A 431 -4.84 29.59 24.05
C ALA A 431 -4.78 31.13 24.02
N LEU A 432 -5.80 31.84 24.54
CA LEU A 432 -5.84 33.31 24.56
C LEU A 432 -5.56 33.94 25.93
N CYS A 433 -5.47 33.16 27.02
CA CYS A 433 -5.27 33.70 28.38
C CYS A 433 -3.91 33.33 29.02
N PHE A 434 -3.22 32.31 28.50
CA PHE A 434 -1.93 31.83 29.06
C PHE A 434 -0.82 32.91 29.09
N PRO A 435 -0.65 33.77 28.06
CA PRO A 435 0.41 34.78 28.09
C PRO A 435 0.13 35.95 29.06
N VAL A 436 -1.14 36.18 29.42
CA VAL A 436 -1.56 37.38 30.18
C VAL A 436 -1.56 37.12 31.69
N LEU A 437 -1.90 35.91 32.14
CA LEU A 437 -2.00 35.59 33.57
C LEU A 437 -0.70 35.09 34.20
N ALA A 438 0.10 34.28 33.49
CA ALA A 438 1.35 33.74 34.04
C ALA A 438 2.40 34.85 34.26
N GLY A 439 2.64 35.71 33.25
CA GLY A 439 3.63 36.78 33.30
C GLY A 439 5.08 36.30 33.55
N PRO A 440 6.09 37.15 33.36
CA PRO A 440 7.49 36.77 33.60
C PRO A 440 7.79 36.65 35.11
N PHE A 441 8.56 35.63 35.49
CA PHE A 441 9.08 35.46 36.85
C PHE A 441 10.03 36.60 37.21
N SER A 442 9.77 37.31 38.31
CA SER A 442 10.46 38.56 38.64
C SER A 442 11.86 38.35 39.22
N SER A 443 11.97 37.60 40.32
CA SER A 443 13.27 37.32 40.97
C SER A 443 13.21 36.26 42.07
N ASN A 444 12.13 36.21 42.85
CA ASN A 444 11.89 35.21 43.88
C ASN A 444 10.42 34.76 43.84
N VAL A 445 10.12 33.61 44.43
CA VAL A 445 8.77 33.02 44.39
C VAL A 445 7.77 33.94 45.07
N GLU A 446 8.14 34.68 46.12
CA GLU A 446 7.23 35.58 46.84
C GLU A 446 6.77 36.79 46.00
N ALA A 447 7.69 37.46 45.31
CA ALA A 447 7.36 38.57 44.41
C ALA A 447 6.59 38.11 43.17
N TYR A 448 6.82 36.88 42.71
CA TYR A 448 6.03 36.25 41.65
C TYR A 448 4.61 35.89 42.12
N LEU A 449 4.48 35.38 43.36
CA LEU A 449 3.20 35.07 43.99
C LEU A 449 2.29 36.30 44.10
N ASP A 450 2.81 37.41 44.61
CA ASP A 450 2.05 38.65 44.77
C ASP A 450 1.59 39.21 43.42
N ALA A 451 2.46 39.18 42.41
CA ALA A 451 2.13 39.61 41.05
C ALA A 451 1.10 38.68 40.38
N PHE A 452 1.18 37.38 40.62
CA PHE A 452 0.21 36.39 40.11
C PHE A 452 -1.16 36.55 40.77
N GLN A 453 -1.22 36.72 42.10
CA GLN A 453 -2.46 36.96 42.83
C GLN A 453 -3.15 38.27 42.41
N ALA A 454 -2.38 39.34 42.18
CA ALA A 454 -2.91 40.60 41.66
C ALA A 454 -3.53 40.45 40.26
N ARG A 455 -2.92 39.66 39.36
CA ARG A 455 -3.48 39.37 38.02
C ARG A 455 -4.70 38.46 38.10
N LEU A 456 -4.69 37.50 39.01
CA LEU A 456 -5.79 36.56 39.23
C LEU A 456 -7.04 37.27 39.79
N ALA A 457 -6.88 38.33 40.59
CA ALA A 457 -7.99 39.15 41.08
C ALA A 457 -8.74 39.90 39.96
N HIS A 458 -8.08 40.13 38.82
CA HIS A 458 -8.67 40.71 37.62
C HIS A 458 -9.11 39.66 36.58
N ALA A 459 -8.82 38.38 36.82
CA ALA A 459 -9.28 37.27 36.00
C ALA A 459 -10.69 36.84 36.43
N GLY A 460 -11.52 36.41 35.47
CA GLY A 460 -12.83 35.82 35.76
C GLY A 460 -12.74 34.52 36.58
N ARG A 461 -13.88 33.89 36.90
CA ARG A 461 -13.94 32.65 37.70
C ARG A 461 -13.13 31.51 37.05
N LEU A 462 -11.96 31.22 37.62
CA LEU A 462 -11.12 30.06 37.29
C LEU A 462 -11.29 28.98 38.36
N SER A 463 -11.27 27.69 37.97
CA SER A 463 -11.34 26.59 38.94
C SER A 463 -10.03 26.45 39.74
N PRO A 464 -10.05 25.93 40.99
CA PRO A 464 -8.85 25.80 41.81
C PRO A 464 -7.69 25.05 41.14
N ASP A 465 -7.99 23.99 40.40
CA ASP A 465 -7.00 23.22 39.62
C ASP A 465 -6.40 24.06 38.48
N GLN A 466 -7.21 24.86 37.77
CA GLN A 466 -6.74 25.73 36.69
C GLN A 466 -5.85 26.85 37.24
N GLN A 467 -6.18 27.41 38.39
CA GLN A 467 -5.35 28.40 39.07
C GLN A 467 -3.99 27.80 39.47
N ALA A 468 -3.98 26.56 39.96
CA ALA A 468 -2.75 25.84 40.30
C ALA A 468 -1.86 25.61 39.06
N GLN A 469 -2.44 25.12 37.95
CA GLN A 469 -1.71 24.85 36.71
C GLN A 469 -1.15 26.12 36.05
N LEU A 470 -1.91 27.22 36.07
CA LEU A 470 -1.45 28.51 35.55
C LEU A 470 -0.31 29.07 36.41
N PHE A 471 -0.37 28.89 37.73
CA PHE A 471 0.69 29.30 38.65
C PHE A 471 1.97 28.50 38.43
N THR A 472 1.87 27.17 38.35
CA THR A 472 3.02 26.28 38.13
C THR A 472 3.68 26.54 36.79
N GLY A 473 2.89 26.79 35.74
CA GLY A 473 3.40 27.07 34.39
C GLY A 473 4.37 28.25 34.30
N GLY A 474 4.17 29.30 35.10
CA GLY A 474 5.04 30.49 35.10
C GLY A 474 6.20 30.45 36.11
N LEU A 475 6.37 29.35 36.86
CA LEU A 475 7.59 29.13 37.67
C LEU A 475 8.79 28.79 36.77
N PRO A 476 10.02 29.12 37.18
CA PRO A 476 11.23 28.76 36.44
C PRO A 476 11.46 27.24 36.50
N ASP A 477 12.00 26.67 35.42
CA ASP A 477 12.10 25.23 35.18
C ASP A 477 12.68 24.42 36.37
N HIS A 478 13.70 24.96 37.04
CA HIS A 478 14.36 24.31 38.18
C HIS A 478 13.51 24.22 39.47
N ILE A 479 12.37 24.92 39.53
CA ILE A 479 11.36 24.79 40.59
C ILE A 479 10.08 24.16 40.02
N ARG A 480 9.70 24.55 38.80
CA ARG A 480 8.47 24.09 38.14
C ARG A 480 8.39 22.57 38.05
N VAL A 481 9.47 21.91 37.61
CA VAL A 481 9.48 20.45 37.43
C VAL A 481 9.21 19.72 38.75
N ASP A 482 9.80 20.18 39.85
CA ASP A 482 9.61 19.56 41.17
C ASP A 482 8.20 19.80 41.73
N VAL A 483 7.60 20.97 41.44
CA VAL A 483 6.23 21.29 41.86
C VAL A 483 5.21 20.53 41.00
N GLU A 484 5.41 20.44 39.68
CA GLU A 484 4.57 19.69 38.75
C GLU A 484 4.54 18.19 39.09
N LEU A 485 5.67 17.63 39.53
CA LEU A 485 5.76 16.23 39.95
C LEU A 485 4.84 15.88 41.13
N HIS A 486 4.37 16.87 41.88
CA HIS A 486 3.46 16.71 43.01
C HIS A 486 2.00 17.01 42.68
N ASP A 487 1.69 17.35 41.42
CA ASP A 487 0.34 17.57 40.87
C ASP A 487 -0.59 18.33 41.84
N PRO A 488 -0.26 19.58 42.18
CA PRO A 488 -1.04 20.34 43.15
C PRO A 488 -2.46 20.58 42.62
N ARG A 489 -3.46 20.17 43.41
CA ARG A 489 -4.89 20.27 43.09
C ARG A 489 -5.50 21.62 43.46
N ASP A 490 -4.75 22.42 44.20
CA ASP A 490 -5.16 23.76 44.57
C ASP A 490 -3.98 24.73 44.50
N LEU A 491 -4.33 26.02 44.31
CA LEU A 491 -3.33 27.08 44.22
C LEU A 491 -2.47 27.12 45.50
N GLN A 492 -3.06 26.95 46.68
CA GLN A 492 -2.36 27.02 47.96
C GLN A 492 -1.28 25.93 48.12
N GLN A 493 -1.53 24.72 47.65
CA GLN A 493 -0.59 23.61 47.61
C GLN A 493 0.54 23.91 46.62
N ALA A 494 0.21 24.43 45.42
CA ALA A 494 1.21 24.84 44.45
C ALA A 494 2.15 25.93 45.00
N MET A 495 1.59 26.95 45.67
CA MET A 495 2.34 28.04 46.31
C MET A 495 3.26 27.52 47.43
N ARG A 496 2.74 26.62 48.29
CA ARG A 496 3.52 26.03 49.40
C ARG A 496 4.68 25.20 48.88
N LEU A 497 4.46 24.40 47.83
CA LEU A 497 5.49 23.59 47.20
C LEU A 497 6.56 24.46 46.54
N ALA A 498 6.16 25.50 45.79
CA ALA A 498 7.11 26.43 45.17
C ALA A 498 8.03 27.11 46.20
N ARG A 499 7.47 27.58 47.33
CA ARG A 499 8.27 28.14 48.45
C ARG A 499 9.17 27.11 49.13
N ALA A 500 8.78 25.84 49.15
CA ALA A 500 9.59 24.77 49.74
C ALA A 500 10.79 24.44 48.84
N TYR A 501 10.57 24.37 47.52
CA TYR A 501 11.62 24.07 46.55
C TYR A 501 12.56 25.25 46.29
N GLU A 502 12.09 26.49 46.40
CA GLU A 502 12.99 27.66 46.43
C GLU A 502 13.93 27.63 47.66
N ARG A 503 13.40 27.27 48.84
CA ARG A 503 14.22 27.11 50.06
C ARG A 503 15.21 25.96 49.99
N ARG A 504 14.83 24.85 49.35
CA ARG A 504 15.70 23.68 49.12
C ARG A 504 16.82 24.00 48.12
N ASN A 505 16.54 24.83 47.12
CA ASN A 505 17.50 25.20 46.09
C ASN A 505 18.39 26.39 46.49
N GLY A 506 18.09 27.07 47.60
CA GLY A 506 19.00 28.03 48.25
C GLY A 506 20.16 27.31 48.98
N PRO A 507 21.31 27.99 49.20
CA PRO A 507 22.45 27.37 49.88
C PRO A 507 22.11 27.12 51.36
N GLN A 508 21.79 25.87 51.72
CA GLN A 508 21.66 25.45 53.12
C GLN A 508 22.77 24.48 53.56
N GLN A 509 23.32 24.85 54.71
CA GLN A 509 24.42 24.27 55.45
C GLN A 509 24.15 22.81 55.86
N LEU A 510 25.23 22.02 55.84
CA LEU A 510 25.31 20.62 56.24
C LEU A 510 24.87 20.41 57.70
N ALA A 511 23.96 19.46 57.93
CA ALA A 511 23.83 18.75 59.21
C ALA A 511 23.44 17.26 59.00
N LEU A 512 24.04 16.41 59.83
CA LEU A 512 24.19 14.95 59.77
C LEU A 512 22.93 14.12 60.16
N PRO A 513 22.91 12.78 59.92
CA PRO A 513 21.71 11.94 59.94
C PRO A 513 21.46 11.19 61.26
N ALA A 514 20.22 10.69 61.45
CA ALA A 514 19.82 9.79 62.55
C ALA A 514 18.76 8.75 62.08
N PRO A 515 18.63 7.58 62.77
CA PRO A 515 18.35 6.25 62.18
C PRO A 515 16.86 5.79 62.22
N PRO A 516 16.53 4.59 61.69
CA PRO A 516 15.16 4.19 61.35
C PRO A 516 14.42 3.43 62.48
N ALA A 517 13.08 3.51 62.49
CA ALA A 517 12.22 2.71 63.36
C ALA A 517 11.06 2.04 62.62
N ARG A 518 10.79 0.80 63.06
CA ARG A 518 9.86 -0.24 62.57
C ARG A 518 8.36 0.08 62.73
N PRO A 519 7.47 -0.70 62.07
CA PRO A 519 6.03 -0.40 61.96
C PRO A 519 5.17 -0.98 63.09
N ARG A 520 3.98 -0.39 63.32
CA ARG A 520 2.90 -0.94 64.15
C ARG A 520 1.56 -0.98 63.42
N ARG A 521 0.73 -1.95 63.84
CA ARG A 521 -0.39 -2.58 63.15
C ARG A 521 -1.69 -2.33 63.94
N ARG A 522 -2.82 -2.14 63.21
CA ARG A 522 -4.24 -2.42 63.55
C ARG A 522 -4.92 -1.70 64.73
N ALA A 523 -6.15 -1.23 64.50
CA ALA A 523 -7.39 -1.89 65.00
C ALA A 523 -8.67 -1.23 64.43
N LEU A 524 -9.70 -2.08 64.28
CA LEU A 524 -11.08 -1.79 63.86
C LEU A 524 -11.94 -1.31 65.05
N THR A 525 -13.04 -0.61 64.77
CA THR A 525 -14.32 -0.76 65.51
C THR A 525 -15.53 -0.49 64.60
N ALA A 526 -16.66 -1.10 64.95
CA ALA A 526 -17.86 -1.35 64.17
C ALA A 526 -19.12 -0.65 64.76
N ALA A 527 -20.30 -1.00 64.19
CA ALA A 527 -21.68 -0.82 64.67
C ALA A 527 -22.40 0.50 64.26
N THR A 528 -23.70 0.62 63.91
CA THR A 528 -24.83 -0.19 63.36
C THR A 528 -26.09 0.71 63.37
N ALA A 529 -26.96 0.59 62.34
CA ALA A 529 -28.42 0.91 62.26
C ALA A 529 -28.89 2.38 62.51
N SER A 530 -29.96 2.95 61.92
CA SER A 530 -31.23 2.43 61.38
C SER A 530 -31.84 3.36 60.31
N SER A 531 -32.77 2.80 59.53
CA SER A 531 -33.40 3.32 58.31
C SER A 531 -34.77 3.97 58.53
N SER A 532 -35.03 5.12 57.89
CA SER A 532 -36.35 5.54 57.31
C SER A 532 -36.42 7.05 57.00
N ALA A 533 -35.42 7.85 57.38
CA ALA A 533 -35.34 9.28 57.06
C ALA A 533 -34.56 9.59 55.74
N SER A 534 -33.97 8.59 55.11
CA SER A 534 -32.93 8.80 54.09
C SER A 534 -33.43 9.06 52.67
N ALA A 535 -34.64 8.63 52.30
CA ALA A 535 -35.09 8.70 50.90
C ALA A 535 -35.29 10.14 50.39
N VAL A 536 -35.79 11.03 51.25
CA VAL A 536 -36.01 12.45 50.91
C VAL A 536 -34.67 13.19 50.82
N GLU A 537 -33.75 12.90 51.75
CA GLU A 537 -32.41 13.51 51.78
C GLU A 537 -31.55 13.08 50.58
N TYR A 538 -31.72 11.84 50.09
CA TYR A 538 -31.05 11.38 48.88
C TYR A 538 -31.62 12.02 47.60
N PHE A 539 -32.92 12.34 47.57
CA PHE A 539 -33.55 12.99 46.42
C PHE A 539 -33.08 14.44 46.25
N GLU A 540 -32.93 15.19 47.35
CA GLU A 540 -32.36 16.55 47.33
C GLU A 540 -30.86 16.55 46.96
N LYS A 541 -30.09 15.57 47.45
CA LYS A 541 -28.68 15.38 47.07
C LYS A 541 -28.50 14.93 45.61
N ALA A 542 -29.45 14.20 45.05
CA ALA A 542 -29.40 13.80 43.64
C ALA A 542 -29.76 14.97 42.71
N SER A 543 -30.77 15.77 43.09
CA SER A 543 -31.21 16.94 42.32
C SER A 543 -30.17 18.07 42.27
N THR A 544 -29.21 18.10 43.22
CA THR A 544 -28.07 19.03 43.20
C THR A 544 -26.93 18.61 42.28
N ILE A 545 -26.89 17.33 41.85
CA ILE A 545 -25.83 16.80 40.98
C ILE A 545 -26.27 16.84 39.50
N CYS A 546 -27.55 16.57 39.21
CA CYS A 546 -28.08 16.57 37.85
C CYS A 546 -29.61 16.74 37.89
N ALA A 547 -30.16 17.58 37.01
CA ALA A 547 -31.61 17.77 36.92
C ALA A 547 -32.28 16.54 36.30
N GLU A 548 -33.47 16.16 36.78
CA GLU A 548 -34.19 14.96 36.30
C GLU A 548 -34.47 14.99 34.79
N SER A 549 -34.62 16.19 34.22
CA SER A 549 -34.77 16.42 32.79
C SER A 549 -33.52 16.06 31.96
N GLU A 550 -32.31 16.21 32.52
CA GLU A 550 -31.05 15.85 31.84
C GLU A 550 -30.86 14.33 31.80
N VAL A 551 -31.32 13.62 32.84
CA VAL A 551 -31.30 12.14 32.90
C VAL A 551 -32.33 11.55 31.93
N GLN A 552 -33.50 12.18 31.79
CA GLN A 552 -34.50 11.80 30.80
C GLN A 552 -34.05 12.08 29.37
N ALA A 553 -33.34 13.18 29.12
CA ALA A 553 -32.77 13.51 27.81
C ALA A 553 -31.70 12.51 27.34
N LEU A 554 -31.04 11.82 28.28
CA LEU A 554 -30.07 10.76 28.01
C LEU A 554 -30.69 9.36 27.86
N GLY A 555 -32.04 9.28 27.78
CA GLY A 555 -32.78 8.05 27.50
C GLY A 555 -33.44 7.39 28.72
N GLY A 556 -33.42 8.04 29.89
CA GLY A 556 -33.97 7.48 31.11
C GLY A 556 -33.20 6.25 31.62
N VAL A 557 -33.48 5.83 32.85
CA VAL A 557 -32.82 4.67 33.45
C VAL A 557 -33.89 3.66 33.87
N ASP A 558 -34.17 2.69 33.00
CA ASP A 558 -35.04 1.57 33.34
C ASP A 558 -34.26 0.52 34.14
N GLY A 559 -34.65 0.31 35.40
CA GLY A 559 -34.18 -0.79 36.22
C GLY A 559 -34.17 -0.52 37.72
N SER A 560 -34.32 -1.58 38.52
CA SER A 560 -34.16 -1.51 39.98
C SER A 560 -32.72 -1.10 40.35
N ILE A 561 -32.54 -0.43 41.49
CA ILE A 561 -31.23 0.02 42.02
C ILE A 561 -30.20 -1.14 42.04
N GLU A 562 -30.67 -2.36 42.31
CA GLU A 562 -29.86 -3.57 42.29
C GLU A 562 -29.39 -3.97 40.88
N GLN A 563 -30.21 -3.74 39.85
CA GLN A 563 -29.84 -4.02 38.46
C GLN A 563 -28.81 -3.01 37.95
N LEU A 564 -28.94 -1.74 38.34
CA LEU A 564 -27.99 -0.68 37.97
C LEU A 564 -26.65 -0.86 38.67
N SER A 565 -26.67 -1.16 39.97
CA SER A 565 -25.45 -1.48 40.71
C SER A 565 -24.77 -2.74 40.14
N ALA A 566 -25.51 -3.78 39.79
CA ALA A 566 -24.95 -4.95 39.11
C ALA A 566 -24.34 -4.61 37.73
N ARG A 567 -24.97 -3.72 36.96
CA ARG A 567 -24.46 -3.24 35.66
C ARG A 567 -23.19 -2.42 35.83
N ILE A 568 -23.14 -1.52 36.80
CA ILE A 568 -21.95 -0.74 37.15
C ILE A 568 -20.82 -1.66 37.59
N THR A 569 -21.13 -2.69 38.39
CA THR A 569 -20.13 -3.65 38.87
C THR A 569 -19.57 -4.48 37.72
N LYS A 570 -20.41 -4.95 36.79
CA LYS A 570 -19.98 -5.62 35.54
C LYS A 570 -19.11 -4.71 34.67
N LEU A 571 -19.47 -3.43 34.53
CA LEU A 571 -18.69 -2.45 33.77
C LEU A 571 -17.33 -2.17 34.42
N LYS A 572 -17.28 -1.98 35.74
CA LYS A 572 -16.02 -1.82 36.48
C LYS A 572 -15.12 -3.05 36.33
N GLN A 573 -15.70 -4.24 36.37
CA GLN A 573 -14.96 -5.50 36.18
C GLN A 573 -14.41 -5.63 34.76
N LYS A 574 -15.18 -5.23 33.73
CA LYS A 574 -14.70 -5.14 32.34
C LYS A 574 -13.56 -4.13 32.19
N VAL A 575 -13.68 -2.94 32.77
CA VAL A 575 -12.63 -1.91 32.73
C VAL A 575 -11.35 -2.42 33.39
N GLN A 576 -11.46 -3.10 34.54
CA GLN A 576 -10.31 -3.72 35.20
C GLN A 576 -9.71 -4.89 34.41
N GLN A 577 -10.51 -5.64 33.67
CA GLN A 577 -10.03 -6.72 32.82
C GLN A 577 -9.28 -6.18 31.60
N GLU A 578 -9.79 -5.09 31.00
CA GLU A 578 -9.15 -4.42 29.87
C GLU A 578 -7.88 -3.66 30.29
N SER A 579 -7.85 -3.02 31.47
CA SER A 579 -6.63 -2.38 32.00
C SER A 579 -5.52 -3.36 32.36
N ARG A 580 -5.85 -4.64 32.59
CA ARG A 580 -4.87 -5.73 32.73
C ARG A 580 -4.36 -6.23 31.38
N ARG A 581 -5.14 -6.09 30.31
CA ARG A 581 -4.77 -6.52 28.95
C ARG A 581 -3.87 -5.51 28.25
N TYR A 582 -4.07 -4.22 28.50
CA TYR A 582 -3.29 -3.15 27.91
C TYR A 582 -2.69 -2.29 29.03
N THR A 583 -1.36 -2.36 29.18
CA THR A 583 -0.61 -1.59 30.18
C THR A 583 -0.30 -0.16 29.71
N GLU A 584 -0.49 0.11 28.43
CA GLU A 584 -0.25 1.41 27.80
C GLU A 584 -1.40 2.36 28.13
N THR A 585 -1.06 3.57 28.57
CA THR A 585 -2.08 4.60 28.84
C THR A 585 -2.69 5.10 27.52
N ILE A 586 -3.87 5.73 27.60
CA ILE A 586 -4.50 6.36 26.42
C ILE A 586 -3.55 7.38 25.78
N ASP A 587 -2.75 8.07 26.58
CA ASP A 587 -1.78 9.05 26.09
C ASP A 587 -0.56 8.39 25.44
N ASP A 588 -0.11 7.23 25.94
CA ASP A 588 0.93 6.42 25.26
C ASP A 588 0.45 5.93 23.88
N LEU A 589 -0.80 5.51 23.79
CA LEU A 589 -1.42 5.08 22.53
C LEU A 589 -1.56 6.24 21.54
N ARG A 590 -1.91 7.45 22.01
CA ARG A 590 -1.92 8.67 21.20
C ARG A 590 -0.52 9.04 20.70
N ALA A 591 0.48 9.01 21.57
CA ALA A 591 1.87 9.27 21.18
C ALA A 591 2.37 8.25 20.15
N LEU A 592 1.99 6.97 20.30
CA LEU A 592 2.33 5.91 19.36
C LEU A 592 1.62 6.07 18.02
N HIS A 593 0.34 6.47 18.04
CA HIS A 593 -0.41 6.83 16.84
C HIS A 593 0.24 7.99 16.09
N ASP A 594 0.59 9.07 16.78
CA ASP A 594 1.20 10.25 16.16
C ASP A 594 2.59 9.95 15.60
N LYS A 595 3.38 9.15 16.31
CA LYS A 595 4.67 8.64 15.82
C LYS A 595 4.50 7.79 14.56
N LYS A 596 3.45 6.97 14.47
CA LYS A 596 3.11 6.21 13.25
C LYS A 596 2.64 7.15 12.14
N GLY A 597 1.82 8.14 12.45
CA GLY A 597 1.35 9.17 11.51
C GLY A 597 2.51 9.94 10.88
N GLN A 598 3.48 10.40 11.68
CA GLN A 598 4.68 11.08 11.18
C GLN A 598 5.53 10.17 10.28
N LYS A 599 5.66 8.87 10.60
CA LYS A 599 6.36 7.90 9.74
C LYS A 599 5.64 7.71 8.40
N ILE A 600 4.32 7.64 8.40
CA ILE A 600 3.51 7.54 7.18
C ILE A 600 3.70 8.79 6.33
N LEU A 601 3.62 9.98 6.93
CA LEU A 601 3.80 11.26 6.23
C LEU A 601 5.19 11.36 5.57
N ARG A 602 6.26 10.98 6.28
CA ARG A 602 7.63 10.93 5.72
C ARG A 602 7.73 9.99 4.53
N LYS A 603 7.09 8.80 4.61
CA LYS A 603 7.06 7.86 3.48
C LYS A 603 6.26 8.40 2.30
N GLN A 604 5.12 9.05 2.54
CA GLN A 604 4.33 9.68 1.48
C GLN A 604 5.13 10.76 0.75
N GLN A 605 5.82 11.65 1.48
CA GLN A 605 6.71 12.67 0.90
C GLN A 605 7.87 12.07 0.09
N MET A 606 8.41 10.94 0.54
CA MET A 606 9.44 10.21 -0.21
C MET A 606 8.88 9.64 -1.52
N TYR A 607 7.69 9.02 -1.48
CA TYR A 607 7.03 8.46 -2.66
C TYR A 607 6.62 9.54 -3.66
N THR A 608 6.19 10.72 -3.21
CA THR A 608 5.94 11.86 -4.12
C THR A 608 7.22 12.28 -4.83
N GLY A 609 8.35 12.39 -4.11
CA GLY A 609 9.64 12.71 -4.71
C GLY A 609 10.12 11.67 -5.74
N PHE A 610 9.86 10.38 -5.52
CA PHE A 610 10.13 9.35 -6.54
C PHE A 610 9.21 9.46 -7.75
N ARG A 611 7.93 9.78 -7.54
CA ARG A 611 6.97 9.96 -8.62
C ARG A 611 7.35 11.13 -9.53
N ASP A 612 7.84 12.22 -8.95
CA ASP A 612 8.31 13.38 -9.70
C ASP A 612 9.54 13.05 -10.55
N LYS A 613 10.49 12.28 -10.01
CA LYS A 613 11.65 11.78 -10.77
C LYS A 613 11.22 10.87 -11.92
N LEU A 614 10.28 9.95 -11.68
CA LEU A 614 9.74 9.07 -12.72
C LEU A 614 9.05 9.86 -13.83
N ASN A 615 8.25 10.86 -13.46
CA ASN A 615 7.61 11.76 -14.42
C ASN A 615 8.63 12.57 -15.23
N ALA A 616 9.73 13.02 -14.61
CA ALA A 616 10.81 13.70 -15.31
C ALA A 616 11.51 12.78 -16.33
N CYS A 617 11.81 11.52 -15.94
CA CYS A 617 12.37 10.52 -16.84
C CYS A 617 11.44 10.22 -18.02
N GLN A 618 10.13 10.05 -17.77
CA GLN A 618 9.16 9.82 -18.83
C GLN A 618 9.09 11.00 -19.81
N LYS A 619 9.04 12.24 -19.31
CA LYS A 619 9.07 13.44 -20.16
C LYS A 619 10.34 13.53 -21.00
N ALA A 620 11.50 13.18 -20.44
CA ALA A 620 12.76 13.17 -21.16
C ALA A 620 12.75 12.12 -22.29
N LEU A 621 12.23 10.92 -22.03
CA LEU A 621 12.07 9.86 -23.01
C LEU A 621 11.13 10.27 -24.14
N ASP A 622 9.97 10.86 -23.81
CA ASP A 622 9.00 11.33 -24.81
C ASP A 622 9.60 12.42 -25.72
N LEU A 623 10.40 13.33 -25.14
CA LEU A 623 11.13 14.35 -25.91
C LEU A 623 12.18 13.74 -26.83
N GLN A 624 12.94 12.75 -26.36
CA GLN A 624 13.90 12.02 -27.19
C GLN A 624 13.19 11.26 -28.32
N TRP A 625 12.08 10.59 -28.03
CA TRP A 625 11.29 9.88 -29.03
C TRP A 625 10.73 10.82 -30.10
N LYS A 626 10.21 11.99 -29.70
CA LYS A 626 9.77 13.03 -30.64
C LYS A 626 10.92 13.55 -31.51
N LYS A 627 12.11 13.74 -30.95
CA LYS A 627 13.31 14.14 -31.72
C LYS A 627 13.71 13.04 -32.71
N PHE A 628 13.72 11.79 -32.27
CA PHE A 628 14.00 10.65 -33.12
C PHE A 628 13.02 10.56 -34.29
N GLN A 629 11.71 10.61 -34.03
CA GLN A 629 10.67 10.58 -35.07
C GLN A 629 10.80 11.73 -36.09
N ARG A 630 11.18 12.93 -35.63
CA ARG A 630 11.44 14.06 -36.54
C ARG A 630 12.65 13.80 -37.43
N ASN A 631 13.75 13.33 -36.84
CA ASN A 631 14.98 13.04 -37.57
C ASN A 631 14.78 11.89 -38.57
N THR A 632 14.07 10.83 -38.19
CA THR A 632 13.74 9.72 -39.10
C THR A 632 12.85 10.19 -40.26
N GLY A 633 11.87 11.05 -39.99
CA GLY A 633 11.04 11.66 -41.05
C GLY A 633 11.85 12.50 -42.03
N LEU A 634 12.78 13.33 -41.53
CA LEU A 634 13.67 14.14 -42.38
C LEU A 634 14.60 13.25 -43.22
N LEU A 635 15.19 12.23 -42.62
CA LEU A 635 16.09 11.31 -43.30
C LEU A 635 15.35 10.49 -44.37
N LYS A 636 14.16 9.97 -44.06
CA LYS A 636 13.29 9.30 -45.03
C LYS A 636 13.01 10.23 -46.22
N ARG A 637 12.66 11.50 -45.97
CA ARG A 637 12.41 12.47 -47.03
C ARG A 637 13.64 12.72 -47.89
N GLN A 638 14.81 12.87 -47.28
CA GLN A 638 16.08 13.07 -47.98
C GLN A 638 16.43 11.86 -48.86
N LEU A 639 16.30 10.64 -48.32
CA LEU A 639 16.55 9.40 -49.06
C LEU A 639 15.58 9.24 -50.23
N THR A 640 14.27 9.46 -50.00
CA THR A 640 13.27 9.41 -51.07
C THR A 640 13.55 10.44 -52.16
N TRP A 641 13.99 11.65 -51.79
CA TRP A 641 14.32 12.69 -52.76
C TRP A 641 15.53 12.32 -53.61
N LEU A 642 16.65 11.91 -52.99
CA LEU A 642 17.85 11.48 -53.70
C LEU A 642 17.57 10.27 -54.61
N PHE A 643 16.81 9.30 -54.11
CA PHE A 643 16.43 8.12 -54.86
C PHE A 643 15.61 8.47 -56.10
N ASN A 644 14.60 9.33 -55.95
CA ASN A 644 13.78 9.76 -57.08
C ASN A 644 14.49 10.73 -58.02
N GLU A 645 15.48 11.49 -57.56
CA GLU A 645 16.34 12.28 -58.44
C GLU A 645 17.11 11.37 -59.41
N HIS A 646 17.70 10.28 -58.90
CA HIS A 646 18.40 9.30 -59.74
C HIS A 646 17.47 8.50 -60.64
N LEU A 647 16.30 8.10 -60.14
CA LEU A 647 15.32 7.38 -60.96
C LEU A 647 14.69 8.29 -62.02
N GLY A 648 14.46 9.57 -61.71
CA GLY A 648 13.93 10.57 -62.65
C GLY A 648 14.83 10.77 -63.87
N LYS A 649 16.16 10.67 -63.71
CA LYS A 649 17.11 10.65 -64.85
C LYS A 649 16.89 9.46 -65.79
N LYS A 650 16.30 8.36 -65.29
CA LYS A 650 15.90 7.18 -66.07
C LYS A 650 14.39 7.18 -66.38
N GLY A 651 13.71 8.28 -66.10
CA GLY A 651 12.27 8.45 -66.19
C GLY A 651 11.46 7.73 -65.12
N ILE A 652 12.05 6.91 -64.24
CA ILE A 652 11.33 6.04 -63.28
C ILE A 652 11.02 6.83 -61.98
N SER A 653 9.95 6.46 -61.28
CA SER A 653 9.70 6.89 -59.90
C SER A 653 9.58 5.67 -58.98
N GLY A 654 9.94 5.85 -57.73
CA GLY A 654 9.87 4.79 -56.73
C GLY A 654 9.58 5.31 -55.33
N HIS A 655 9.20 4.38 -54.47
CA HIS A 655 8.83 4.61 -53.09
C HIS A 655 9.84 3.92 -52.16
N ILE A 656 10.40 4.68 -51.23
CA ILE A 656 11.26 4.14 -50.16
C ILE A 656 10.46 4.10 -48.87
N ASN A 657 10.40 2.91 -48.25
CA ASN A 657 9.86 2.74 -46.92
C ASN A 657 10.95 2.25 -45.96
N VAL A 658 11.03 2.89 -44.79
CA VAL A 658 12.00 2.56 -43.75
C VAL A 658 11.20 2.19 -42.50
N ASP A 659 11.23 0.93 -42.12
CA ASP A 659 10.67 0.44 -40.87
C ASP A 659 11.77 0.30 -39.82
N TYR A 660 11.84 1.28 -38.93
CA TYR A 660 12.81 1.31 -37.84
C TYR A 660 12.55 0.27 -36.74
N LYS A 661 11.34 -0.30 -36.65
CA LYS A 661 11.03 -1.30 -35.61
C LYS A 661 11.56 -2.67 -35.99
N ASN A 662 11.42 -3.02 -37.26
CA ASN A 662 11.86 -4.30 -37.80
C ASN A 662 13.23 -4.20 -38.50
N GLU A 663 13.84 -3.01 -38.50
CA GLU A 663 15.11 -2.71 -39.18
C GLU A 663 15.09 -3.04 -40.69
N VAL A 664 13.92 -2.85 -41.33
CA VAL A 664 13.71 -3.18 -42.75
C VAL A 664 13.65 -1.92 -43.60
N LEU A 665 14.45 -1.89 -44.67
CA LEU A 665 14.36 -0.91 -45.75
C LEU A 665 13.72 -1.59 -46.97
N SER A 666 12.53 -1.16 -47.38
CA SER A 666 11.92 -1.59 -48.64
C SER A 666 11.97 -0.48 -49.69
N VAL A 667 12.30 -0.88 -50.92
CA VAL A 667 12.42 0.02 -52.06
C VAL A 667 11.57 -0.54 -53.17
N GLU A 668 10.50 0.17 -53.50
CA GLU A 668 9.51 -0.25 -54.48
C GLU A 668 9.58 0.70 -55.69
N LYS A 669 9.48 0.16 -56.91
CA LYS A 669 9.29 0.97 -58.11
C LYS A 669 7.79 1.10 -58.37
N ALA A 670 7.36 2.22 -58.95
CA ALA A 670 5.96 2.37 -59.36
C ALA A 670 5.59 1.21 -60.33
N PRO A 671 4.55 0.42 -60.03
CA PRO A 671 4.23 -0.79 -60.79
C PRO A 671 3.68 -0.50 -62.19
N PHE A 672 3.15 0.70 -62.40
CA PHE A 672 2.66 1.17 -63.69
C PHE A 672 3.03 2.63 -63.92
N ARG A 673 3.05 3.05 -65.18
CA ARG A 673 3.27 4.44 -65.61
C ARG A 673 2.09 4.92 -66.44
N ALA A 674 1.61 6.13 -66.17
CA ALA A 674 0.63 6.80 -67.02
C ALA A 674 1.29 8.00 -67.73
N MET A 675 1.04 8.15 -69.03
CA MET A 675 1.37 9.34 -69.81
C MET A 675 0.07 9.92 -70.33
N ASP A 676 -0.20 11.16 -69.94
CA ASP A 676 -1.38 11.91 -70.37
C ASP A 676 -0.99 12.94 -71.42
N GLU A 677 -1.87 13.14 -72.41
CA GLU A 677 -1.75 14.14 -73.47
C GLU A 677 -0.41 14.17 -74.24
N PHE A 678 0.36 13.08 -74.23
CA PHE A 678 1.72 13.04 -74.77
C PHE A 678 1.81 13.27 -76.28
N ASP A 679 0.70 13.09 -77.02
CA ASP A 679 0.63 13.22 -78.47
C ASP A 679 -0.25 14.39 -78.95
N VAL A 680 -0.66 15.30 -78.05
CA VAL A 680 -1.61 16.39 -78.36
C VAL A 680 -1.12 17.32 -79.47
N PHE A 681 0.19 17.52 -79.60
CA PHE A 681 0.80 18.42 -80.60
C PHE A 681 1.47 17.68 -81.77
N MET A 682 1.37 16.36 -81.84
CA MET A 682 1.99 15.58 -82.92
C MET A 682 1.07 15.49 -84.15
N ASP A 683 1.63 15.65 -85.35
CA ASP A 683 0.90 15.38 -86.59
C ASP A 683 0.65 13.86 -86.77
N ALA A 684 -0.27 13.50 -87.67
CA ALA A 684 -0.71 12.11 -87.83
C ALA A 684 0.43 11.13 -88.21
N VAL A 685 1.45 11.58 -88.95
CA VAL A 685 2.57 10.73 -89.37
C VAL A 685 3.55 10.55 -88.22
N SER A 686 3.97 11.64 -87.58
CA SER A 686 4.88 11.58 -86.41
C SER A 686 4.26 10.83 -85.25
N ARG A 687 2.96 11.02 -85.01
CA ARG A 687 2.20 10.28 -83.99
C ARG A 687 2.24 8.77 -84.23
N LYS A 688 2.04 8.32 -85.47
CA LYS A 688 2.06 6.90 -85.82
C LYS A 688 3.43 6.27 -85.53
N ILE A 689 4.51 6.95 -85.89
CA ILE A 689 5.88 6.49 -85.66
C ILE A 689 6.18 6.47 -84.16
N SER A 690 5.93 7.59 -83.45
CA SER A 690 6.18 7.71 -82.01
C SER A 690 5.40 6.69 -81.20
N LEU A 691 4.10 6.53 -81.48
CA LEU A 691 3.27 5.55 -80.76
C LEU A 691 3.69 4.11 -81.04
N GLY A 692 4.09 3.80 -82.28
CA GLY A 692 4.66 2.49 -82.63
C GLY A 692 5.93 2.20 -81.85
N THR A 693 6.89 3.14 -81.86
CA THR A 693 8.15 2.99 -81.12
C THR A 693 7.95 2.90 -79.61
N LEU A 694 7.01 3.65 -79.03
CA LEU A 694 6.69 3.58 -77.60
C LEU A 694 6.07 2.23 -77.23
N VAL A 695 5.13 1.72 -78.04
CA VAL A 695 4.51 0.41 -77.79
C VAL A 695 5.53 -0.71 -77.89
N GLU A 696 6.40 -0.71 -78.91
CA GLU A 696 7.49 -1.69 -79.05
C GLU A 696 8.44 -1.64 -77.85
N PHE A 697 8.89 -0.45 -77.47
CA PHE A 697 9.75 -0.25 -76.31
C PHE A 697 9.12 -0.77 -75.00
N VAL A 698 7.84 -0.47 -74.76
CA VAL A 698 7.12 -0.94 -73.55
C VAL A 698 7.00 -2.45 -73.51
N VAL A 699 6.72 -3.07 -74.65
CA VAL A 699 6.58 -4.52 -74.79
C VAL A 699 7.91 -5.24 -74.53
N GLU A 700 9.04 -4.63 -74.90
CA GLU A 700 10.39 -5.14 -74.62
C GLU A 700 10.79 -4.95 -73.14
N GLN A 701 10.50 -3.81 -72.53
CA GLN A 701 10.88 -3.49 -71.15
C GLN A 701 10.06 -4.24 -70.08
N GLY A 702 8.91 -4.82 -70.45
CA GLY A 702 8.09 -5.64 -69.55
C GLY A 702 7.45 -4.85 -68.38
N SER A 703 7.23 -3.55 -68.53
CA SER A 703 6.59 -2.68 -67.52
C SER A 703 5.19 -2.27 -67.96
N GLN A 704 4.27 -2.00 -67.03
CA GLN A 704 2.89 -1.62 -67.35
C GLN A 704 2.78 -0.13 -67.67
N TRP A 705 2.33 0.23 -68.87
CA TRP A 705 2.14 1.62 -69.29
C TRP A 705 0.68 1.89 -69.68
N ILE A 706 0.22 3.10 -69.36
CA ILE A 706 -1.11 3.61 -69.67
C ILE A 706 -0.88 4.89 -70.46
N PHE A 707 -1.32 4.89 -71.72
CA PHE A 707 -1.28 6.08 -72.58
C PHE A 707 -2.68 6.65 -72.67
N ILE A 708 -2.85 7.90 -72.23
CA ILE A 708 -4.08 8.64 -72.33
C ILE A 708 -3.90 9.66 -73.45
N THR A 709 -4.78 9.62 -74.44
CA THR A 709 -4.73 10.48 -75.62
C THR A 709 -6.13 10.88 -76.03
N PRO A 710 -6.37 12.17 -76.36
CA PRO A 710 -7.65 12.62 -76.89
C PRO A 710 -7.86 12.22 -78.36
N HIS A 711 -6.82 11.76 -79.05
CA HIS A 711 -6.84 11.48 -80.47
C HIS A 711 -7.13 9.99 -80.77
N ASP A 712 -7.68 9.69 -81.95
CA ASP A 712 -8.09 8.33 -82.32
C ASP A 712 -6.95 7.29 -82.20
N ILE A 713 -7.22 6.18 -81.51
CA ILE A 713 -6.29 5.08 -81.23
C ILE A 713 -6.51 3.85 -82.12
N SER A 714 -7.35 3.98 -83.16
CA SER A 714 -7.62 2.90 -84.13
C SER A 714 -6.35 2.28 -84.72
N MET A 715 -5.33 3.11 -85.00
CA MET A 715 -4.06 2.72 -85.64
C MET A 715 -3.17 1.75 -84.85
N VAL A 716 -3.31 1.66 -83.52
CA VAL A 716 -2.54 0.71 -82.69
C VAL A 716 -3.11 -0.70 -82.90
N LYS A 717 -2.33 -1.78 -82.92
CA LYS A 717 -2.92 -3.13 -82.97
C LYS A 717 -3.17 -3.64 -81.56
N ALA A 718 -4.39 -4.11 -81.28
CA ALA A 718 -4.66 -4.80 -80.02
C ALA A 718 -3.97 -6.18 -80.04
N GLY A 719 -3.49 -6.62 -78.89
CA GLY A 719 -2.83 -7.92 -78.74
C GLY A 719 -2.82 -8.37 -77.28
N ASP A 720 -2.30 -9.56 -76.99
CA ASP A 720 -2.37 -10.17 -75.65
C ASP A 720 -1.78 -9.30 -74.53
N ARG A 721 -0.82 -8.42 -74.88
CA ARG A 721 -0.16 -7.49 -73.95
C ARG A 721 -0.60 -6.02 -74.10
N ILE A 722 -1.53 -5.71 -75.02
CA ILE A 722 -1.96 -4.33 -75.34
C ILE A 722 -3.48 -4.25 -75.26
N LYS A 723 -3.98 -3.56 -74.23
CA LYS A 723 -5.42 -3.33 -74.03
C LYS A 723 -5.80 -1.92 -74.47
N LYS A 724 -6.83 -1.81 -75.31
CA LYS A 724 -7.42 -0.53 -75.73
C LYS A 724 -8.72 -0.28 -74.99
N GLN A 725 -8.95 0.96 -74.58
CA GLN A 725 -10.21 1.39 -74.00
C GLN A 725 -10.53 2.80 -74.50
N GLN A 726 -11.66 2.93 -75.20
CA GLN A 726 -12.17 4.22 -75.67
C GLN A 726 -13.28 4.69 -74.73
N MET A 727 -13.14 5.90 -74.19
CA MET A 727 -14.18 6.49 -73.36
C MET A 727 -15.33 6.98 -74.24
N ALA A 728 -16.57 6.80 -73.78
CA ALA A 728 -17.74 7.34 -74.47
C ALA A 728 -17.67 8.87 -74.45
N THR A 729 -18.06 9.52 -75.55
CA THR A 729 -18.16 10.98 -75.61
C THR A 729 -19.06 11.49 -74.48
N PRO A 730 -18.59 12.47 -73.67
CA PRO A 730 -19.39 13.00 -72.58
C PRO A 730 -20.69 13.55 -73.15
N ARG A 731 -21.83 13.15 -72.56
CA ARG A 731 -23.15 13.65 -72.97
C ARG A 731 -23.19 15.13 -72.61
N GLY A 732 -23.30 15.99 -73.63
CA GLY A 732 -23.44 17.44 -73.49
C GLY A 732 -24.73 17.83 -72.82
#